data_AF-A0A6J6JZP2-F1
#
_entry.id   AF-A0A6J6JZP2-F1
#
_cell.length_a   1.000
_cell.length_b   1.000
_cell.length_c   1.000
_cell.angle_alpha   90.00
_cell.angle_beta   90.00
_cell.angle_gamma   90.00
#
_symmetry.space_group_name_H-M   'P 1'
#
loop_
_entity.id
_entity.type
_entity.pdbx_description
1 polymer ?
#
loop_
_entity_poly.entity_id
_entity_poly.type
_entity_poly.pdbx_seq_one_letter_code
_entity_poly.pdbx_strand_id
1 'polypeptide(L)'
;MKRLAALLTGGVLILTACGSGNSAPNLDALLRDNVNAGLAPLQNGFAFANFGAAASQEQFDVNDLVTMFGAGACVDGQVDPCAPTAQAAAWARMVNDARQSGHCEGLVVQASARFNQKALPTTAQLPRDNEVLHGVYRAFATQFLPEVQDTAKEWSNRSLVDIVNELTTSLKDGVTDYTMGLYTDKGGHAVLPYAVEFSSDTLAVIKVYDSNWPGMDRYVVIDFEKNEWFFSFSGRDPQQDECVWSGGPGDIDLTSLDARTSAVCPFCGDKTTVTKSMLLIRSTSSDWSVTTPQGTYTPSAATDVQGVNANAIRSATCEDKTKLPEFVIAADSLELTLSLPDDSTAYISNGRSVIEIKTTGKKKREPIQINRDTIIINDSDTTTTVSNDNLAVVVTAPQAQISLGNNNINVSVNNGQETVAVNPANPRQEVTVNQNNEVVVTDATEATNNVAPVIPVTLQQEVQPASLPPATERDLGNVQYVEEVIAAASTTTTVATTRTTLPRATTTPTTAAPSIAGTPNTSPSTSPTPGAPSTSPPTTVSPYAQIRLVIEDGEGGIRFYFNGPWPDSWGDPRWFPPDNDQAVTEPGRCGPAESALCDGRTYQVPKGQQFIFDWLLYEDNYLFEIQCGAGRPWTNPDPLTRYGSGTEVRISARCDINPVVGNVTITTRRR
;
A
#
# COMPACT_ATOMS: atom_id res chain seq x y z
N MET A 1 79.06 3.35 22.33
CA MET A 1 79.26 4.44 21.36
C MET A 1 78.02 4.54 20.47
N LYS A 2 77.43 5.76 20.36
CA LYS A 2 76.44 6.25 19.36
C LYS A 2 75.14 5.43 19.21
N ARG A 3 74.03 5.78 19.86
CA ARG A 3 73.00 6.76 19.40
C ARG A 3 72.77 6.75 17.89
N LEU A 4 71.63 6.23 17.44
CA LEU A 4 70.82 6.87 16.41
C LEU A 4 69.32 6.58 16.69
N ALA A 5 68.59 7.66 16.94
CA ALA A 5 67.14 7.68 16.99
C ALA A 5 66.61 7.77 15.56
N ALA A 6 65.60 6.96 15.22
CA ALA A 6 64.75 7.20 14.06
C ALA A 6 63.32 7.39 14.58
N LEU A 7 62.84 8.63 14.43
CA LEU A 7 61.43 8.99 14.60
C LEU A 7 60.58 8.12 13.67
N LEU A 8 59.75 7.25 14.23
CA LEU A 8 58.57 6.73 13.56
C LEU A 8 57.42 7.68 13.87
N THR A 9 57.20 8.63 12.97
CA THR A 9 55.95 9.40 12.91
C THR A 9 54.82 8.42 12.63
N GLY A 10 54.02 8.14 13.66
CA GLY A 10 52.77 7.42 13.54
C GLY A 10 51.79 8.22 12.70
N GLY A 11 51.67 7.85 11.43
CA GLY A 11 50.54 8.24 10.59
C GLY A 11 49.31 7.51 11.08
N VAL A 12 48.43 8.23 11.78
CA VAL A 12 47.05 7.80 12.01
C VAL A 12 46.40 7.71 10.63
N LEU A 13 46.27 6.49 10.11
CA LEU A 13 45.33 6.22 9.02
C LEU A 13 43.93 6.40 9.61
N ILE A 14 43.35 7.57 9.40
CA ILE A 14 41.92 7.78 9.53
C ILE A 14 41.29 7.05 8.36
N LEU A 15 40.83 5.82 8.60
CA LEU A 15 39.83 5.17 7.76
C LEU A 15 38.55 6.00 7.90
N THR A 16 38.31 6.90 6.94
CA THR A 16 37.03 7.58 6.78
C THR A 16 36.00 6.54 6.32
N ALA A 17 35.22 6.05 7.29
CA ALA A 17 34.04 5.25 7.06
C ALA A 17 32.88 6.12 6.53
N CYS A 18 32.12 5.54 5.60
CA CYS A 18 30.76 5.86 5.14
C CYS A 18 30.36 7.35 5.13
N GLY A 19 30.57 7.98 3.97
CA GLY A 19 29.93 9.25 3.65
C GLY A 19 28.46 9.04 3.32
N SER A 20 27.59 9.67 4.11
CA SER A 20 26.19 9.96 3.80
C SER A 20 26.06 10.61 2.40
N GLY A 21 25.12 10.15 1.59
CA GLY A 21 24.87 10.54 0.19
C GLY A 21 24.46 12.00 -0.10
N ASN A 22 24.77 12.95 0.80
CA ASN A 22 24.47 14.38 0.69
C ASN A 22 25.59 15.22 0.06
N SER A 23 26.52 14.60 -0.68
CA SER A 23 27.56 15.34 -1.40
C SER A 23 26.97 16.04 -2.62
N ALA A 24 27.46 17.23 -2.95
CA ALA A 24 27.07 17.91 -4.19
C ALA A 24 27.30 16.99 -5.41
N PRO A 25 26.38 16.95 -6.38
CA PRO A 25 26.49 16.04 -7.51
C PRO A 25 27.73 16.36 -8.35
N ASN A 26 28.50 15.31 -8.68
CA ASN A 26 29.70 15.44 -9.50
C ASN A 26 29.34 15.37 -10.99
N LEU A 27 28.96 16.52 -11.56
CA LEU A 27 28.53 16.63 -12.96
C LEU A 27 29.62 16.31 -14.00
N ASP A 28 30.90 16.37 -13.61
CA ASP A 28 32.01 16.01 -14.49
C ASP A 28 32.06 14.49 -14.74
N ALA A 29 31.52 13.69 -13.83
CA ALA A 29 31.44 12.24 -13.94
C ALA A 29 30.16 11.73 -14.63
N LEU A 30 29.23 12.63 -14.98
CA LEU A 30 27.94 12.27 -15.58
C LEU A 30 28.08 11.87 -17.06
N LEU A 31 27.62 10.66 -17.39
CA LEU A 31 27.54 10.12 -18.74
C LEU A 31 26.30 10.67 -19.44
N ARG A 32 26.50 11.63 -20.35
CA ARG A 32 25.42 12.37 -21.03
C ARG A 32 24.95 11.73 -22.35
N ASP A 33 25.02 10.40 -22.44
CA ASP A 33 24.56 9.68 -23.63
C ASP A 33 23.05 9.46 -23.56
N ASN A 34 22.32 9.83 -24.61
CA ASN A 34 20.93 9.38 -24.77
C ASN A 34 20.93 7.89 -25.14
N VAL A 35 20.23 7.07 -24.35
CA VAL A 35 20.18 5.62 -24.54
C VAL A 35 18.76 5.11 -24.43
N ASN A 36 18.45 4.02 -25.13
CA ASN A 36 17.16 3.36 -25.09
C ASN A 36 17.36 1.85 -25.29
N ALA A 37 16.84 1.04 -24.38
CA ALA A 37 16.95 -0.42 -24.45
C ALA A 37 16.09 -1.04 -25.57
N GLY A 38 15.14 -0.28 -26.14
CA GLY A 38 14.20 -0.75 -27.16
C GLY A 38 12.91 -1.34 -26.60
N LEU A 39 12.69 -1.25 -25.28
CA LEU A 39 11.42 -1.62 -24.65
C LEU A 39 10.34 -0.64 -25.09
N ALA A 40 9.23 -1.16 -25.61
CA ALA A 40 8.04 -0.39 -25.97
C ALA A 40 6.92 -0.69 -24.96
N PRO A 41 6.52 0.25 -24.07
CA PRO A 41 5.53 -0.02 -23.02
C PRO A 41 4.21 -0.64 -23.52
N LEU A 42 3.73 -0.26 -24.71
CA LEU A 42 2.52 -0.86 -25.32
C LEU A 42 2.66 -2.31 -25.75
N GLN A 43 3.86 -2.80 -25.96
CA GLN A 43 4.11 -4.18 -26.39
C GLN A 43 4.65 -5.01 -25.23
N ASN A 44 5.54 -4.41 -24.45
CA ASN A 44 6.35 -5.08 -23.44
C ASN A 44 5.89 -4.84 -22.00
N GLY A 45 5.00 -3.87 -21.76
CA GLY A 45 4.28 -3.72 -20.49
C GLY A 45 2.95 -4.48 -20.49
N PHE A 46 2.37 -4.71 -19.31
CA PHE A 46 1.02 -5.26 -19.20
C PHE A 46 -0.03 -4.26 -19.69
N ALA A 47 -1.10 -4.74 -20.34
CA ALA A 47 -2.19 -3.90 -20.83
C ALA A 47 -3.22 -3.52 -19.73
N PHE A 48 -3.19 -4.23 -18.59
CA PHE A 48 -4.01 -3.94 -17.42
C PHE A 48 -3.22 -3.16 -16.37
N ALA A 49 -3.89 -2.29 -15.64
CA ALA A 49 -3.27 -1.54 -14.55
C ALA A 49 -2.97 -2.45 -13.36
N ASN A 50 -1.99 -2.02 -12.57
CA ASN A 50 -1.83 -2.42 -11.20
C ASN A 50 -3.16 -2.38 -10.42
N PHE A 51 -3.31 -3.31 -9.48
CA PHE A 51 -4.55 -3.55 -8.76
C PHE A 51 -4.22 -4.04 -7.34
N GLY A 52 -5.06 -3.67 -6.37
CA GLY A 52 -4.99 -4.22 -5.02
C GLY A 52 -5.55 -5.65 -4.96
N ALA A 53 -5.22 -6.38 -3.89
CA ALA A 53 -5.57 -7.80 -3.80
C ALA A 53 -7.08 -8.07 -3.89
N ALA A 54 -7.95 -7.16 -3.44
CA ALA A 54 -9.40 -7.30 -3.52
C ALA A 54 -9.96 -7.45 -4.96
N ALA A 55 -9.18 -7.08 -5.99
CA ALA A 55 -9.58 -7.23 -7.39
C ALA A 55 -9.40 -8.67 -7.95
N SER A 56 -8.88 -9.60 -7.15
CA SER A 56 -8.72 -11.02 -7.50
C SER A 56 -8.93 -11.91 -6.27
N GLN A 57 -9.42 -13.14 -6.48
CA GLN A 57 -9.48 -14.15 -5.40
C GLN A 57 -8.17 -14.94 -5.30
N GLU A 58 -7.29 -14.83 -6.29
CA GLU A 58 -6.01 -15.54 -6.33
C GLU A 58 -5.07 -15.08 -5.21
N GLN A 59 -4.27 -16.02 -4.70
CA GLN A 59 -3.26 -15.80 -3.67
C GLN A 59 -1.90 -16.32 -4.16
N PHE A 60 -0.81 -15.77 -3.60
CA PHE A 60 0.48 -16.46 -3.63
C PHE A 60 0.35 -17.76 -2.84
N ASP A 61 0.51 -18.89 -3.51
CA ASP A 61 0.10 -20.20 -2.99
C ASP A 61 1.25 -21.20 -2.82
N VAL A 62 0.90 -22.46 -2.53
CA VAL A 62 1.88 -23.54 -2.36
C VAL A 62 2.60 -23.87 -3.67
N ASN A 63 1.95 -23.77 -4.82
CA ASN A 63 2.59 -24.00 -6.11
C ASN A 63 3.63 -22.90 -6.39
N ASP A 64 3.35 -21.66 -5.99
CA ASP A 64 4.31 -20.57 -6.08
C ASP A 64 5.54 -20.82 -5.19
N LEU A 65 5.32 -21.28 -3.94
CA LEU A 65 6.40 -21.67 -3.03
C LEU A 65 7.27 -22.78 -3.64
N VAL A 66 6.66 -23.83 -4.20
CA VAL A 66 7.38 -24.93 -4.86
C VAL A 66 8.14 -24.42 -6.09
N THR A 67 7.53 -23.54 -6.88
CA THR A 67 8.17 -22.98 -8.07
C THR A 67 9.39 -22.15 -7.71
N MET A 68 9.34 -21.39 -6.62
CA MET A 68 10.45 -20.53 -6.19
C MET A 68 11.54 -21.29 -5.42
N PHE A 69 11.17 -22.23 -4.56
CA PHE A 69 12.09 -22.80 -3.55
C PHE A 69 12.17 -24.33 -3.57
N GLY A 70 11.37 -25.00 -4.40
CA GLY A 70 11.35 -26.45 -4.55
C GLY A 70 11.13 -27.17 -3.22
N ALA A 71 11.92 -28.23 -2.99
CA ALA A 71 11.85 -29.06 -1.79
C ALA A 71 12.04 -28.28 -0.48
N GLY A 72 12.67 -27.10 -0.52
CA GLY A 72 12.89 -26.27 0.65
C GLY A 72 11.61 -25.69 1.26
N ALA A 73 10.53 -25.60 0.49
CA ALA A 73 9.23 -25.12 0.98
C ALA A 73 8.35 -26.21 1.59
N CYS A 74 8.65 -27.49 1.33
CA CYS A 74 7.76 -28.60 1.64
C CYS A 74 8.26 -29.46 2.79
N VAL A 75 7.32 -29.97 3.60
CA VAL A 75 7.60 -30.95 4.65
C VAL A 75 8.31 -32.16 4.05
N ASP A 76 9.39 -32.59 4.71
CA ASP A 76 10.26 -33.70 4.29
C ASP A 76 10.82 -33.58 2.86
N GLY A 77 10.78 -32.39 2.26
CA GLY A 77 11.20 -32.16 0.87
C GLY A 77 10.29 -32.77 -0.19
N GLN A 78 9.07 -33.18 0.15
CA GLN A 78 8.12 -33.78 -0.80
C GLN A 78 7.40 -32.68 -1.59
N VAL A 79 7.72 -32.56 -2.88
CA VAL A 79 7.18 -31.47 -3.73
C VAL A 79 5.86 -31.80 -4.42
N ASP A 80 5.45 -33.08 -4.45
CA ASP A 80 4.20 -33.53 -5.08
C ASP A 80 3.57 -34.72 -4.32
N PRO A 81 2.46 -34.52 -3.59
CA PRO A 81 1.87 -33.23 -3.23
C PRO A 81 2.75 -32.49 -2.20
N CYS A 82 2.95 -31.18 -2.38
CA CYS A 82 3.62 -30.36 -1.38
C CYS A 82 2.67 -30.00 -0.24
N ALA A 83 3.04 -30.39 0.98
CA ALA A 83 2.54 -29.76 2.20
C ALA A 83 3.57 -28.70 2.62
N PRO A 84 3.24 -27.40 2.67
CA PRO A 84 4.21 -26.38 3.03
C PRO A 84 4.65 -26.55 4.49
N THR A 85 5.93 -26.27 4.78
CA THR A 85 6.36 -26.10 6.18
C THR A 85 5.66 -24.89 6.80
N ALA A 86 5.57 -24.82 8.14
CA ALA A 86 4.96 -23.67 8.81
C ALA A 86 5.66 -22.37 8.43
N GLN A 87 6.99 -22.43 8.38
CA GLN A 87 7.81 -21.27 8.06
C GLN A 87 7.58 -20.79 6.63
N ALA A 88 7.46 -21.71 5.66
CA ALA A 88 7.14 -21.38 4.27
C ALA A 88 5.72 -20.79 4.15
N ALA A 89 4.73 -21.39 4.83
CA ALA A 89 3.36 -20.86 4.86
C ALA A 89 3.28 -19.47 5.49
N ALA A 90 4.02 -19.22 6.57
CA ALA A 90 4.11 -17.91 7.22
C ALA A 90 4.77 -16.86 6.32
N TRP A 91 5.82 -17.23 5.58
CA TRP A 91 6.43 -16.35 4.59
C TRP A 91 5.46 -16.03 3.44
N ALA A 92 4.69 -17.01 2.95
CA ALA A 92 3.64 -16.78 1.97
C ALA A 92 2.53 -15.85 2.50
N ARG A 93 2.15 -15.96 3.79
CA ARG A 93 1.22 -15.01 4.43
C ARG A 93 1.78 -13.58 4.42
N MET A 94 3.05 -13.40 4.75
CA MET A 94 3.72 -12.09 4.67
C MET A 94 3.65 -11.51 3.25
N VAL A 95 3.95 -12.31 2.23
CA VAL A 95 3.86 -11.88 0.82
C VAL A 95 2.43 -11.47 0.45
N ASN A 96 1.45 -12.28 0.83
CA ASN A 96 0.04 -12.00 0.57
C ASN A 96 -0.48 -10.80 1.37
N ASP A 97 0.10 -10.49 2.54
CA ASP A 97 -0.22 -9.28 3.29
C ASP A 97 0.38 -8.04 2.59
N ALA A 98 1.64 -8.10 2.16
CA ALA A 98 2.28 -6.96 1.52
C ALA A 98 1.64 -6.57 0.16
N ARG A 99 1.13 -7.56 -0.59
CA ARG A 99 0.51 -7.31 -1.91
C ARG A 99 -0.91 -6.79 -1.85
N GLN A 100 -1.52 -6.67 -0.67
CA GLN A 100 -2.90 -6.15 -0.52
C GLN A 100 -3.09 -4.83 -1.26
N SER A 101 -1.99 -4.10 -1.29
CA SER A 101 -1.89 -2.72 -1.63
C SER A 101 -1.68 -2.50 -3.14
N GLY A 102 -1.05 -3.47 -3.80
CA GLY A 102 -0.70 -3.41 -5.21
C GLY A 102 0.38 -4.43 -5.54
N HIS A 103 0.66 -4.56 -6.82
CA HIS A 103 1.62 -5.48 -7.40
C HIS A 103 2.65 -4.75 -8.30
N CYS A 104 2.86 -3.44 -8.11
CA CYS A 104 3.74 -2.62 -8.97
C CYS A 104 5.07 -3.31 -9.25
N GLU A 105 5.75 -3.72 -8.18
CA GLU A 105 7.02 -4.42 -8.21
C GLU A 105 6.96 -5.72 -9.03
N GLY A 106 5.96 -6.57 -8.78
CA GLY A 106 5.79 -7.82 -9.53
C GLY A 106 5.51 -7.59 -11.01
N LEU A 107 4.76 -6.54 -11.35
CA LEU A 107 4.43 -6.20 -12.74
C LEU A 107 5.66 -5.69 -13.50
N VAL A 108 6.46 -4.81 -12.89
CA VAL A 108 7.67 -4.28 -13.55
C VAL A 108 8.76 -5.35 -13.68
N VAL A 109 8.94 -6.22 -12.67
CA VAL A 109 9.88 -7.34 -12.73
C VAL A 109 9.48 -8.34 -13.82
N GLN A 110 8.20 -8.73 -13.90
CA GLN A 110 7.74 -9.63 -14.96
C GLN A 110 7.86 -9.01 -16.35
N ALA A 111 7.46 -7.74 -16.52
CA ALA A 111 7.59 -7.04 -17.79
C ALA A 111 9.04 -7.00 -18.27
N SER A 112 9.96 -6.72 -17.34
CA SER A 112 11.40 -6.67 -17.62
C SER A 112 11.97 -8.05 -18.01
N ALA A 113 11.71 -9.08 -17.19
CA ALA A 113 12.20 -10.42 -17.47
C ALA A 113 11.72 -10.95 -18.83
N ARG A 114 10.45 -10.69 -19.17
CA ARG A 114 9.87 -11.06 -20.48
C ARG A 114 10.49 -10.28 -21.63
N PHE A 115 10.76 -8.98 -21.45
CA PHE A 115 11.42 -8.15 -22.45
C PHE A 115 12.83 -8.66 -22.75
N ASN A 116 13.65 -8.86 -21.72
CA ASN A 116 15.03 -9.37 -21.86
C ASN A 116 15.06 -10.75 -22.53
N GLN A 117 14.09 -11.62 -22.21
CA GLN A 117 13.95 -12.95 -22.81
C GLN A 117 13.30 -12.95 -24.20
N LYS A 118 12.79 -11.79 -24.68
CA LYS A 118 12.04 -11.66 -25.93
C LYS A 118 10.86 -12.63 -25.99
N ALA A 119 10.16 -12.80 -24.87
CA ALA A 119 9.10 -13.78 -24.70
C ALA A 119 7.88 -13.49 -25.61
N LEU A 120 7.26 -14.56 -26.12
CA LEU A 120 6.03 -14.52 -26.90
C LEU A 120 4.90 -15.30 -26.19
N PRO A 121 3.62 -14.88 -26.29
CA PRO A 121 3.16 -13.60 -26.85
C PRO A 121 3.73 -12.41 -26.08
N THR A 122 3.67 -11.20 -26.64
CA THR A 122 4.26 -10.03 -25.94
C THR A 122 3.52 -9.77 -24.63
N THR A 123 4.15 -9.10 -23.65
CA THR A 123 3.54 -8.86 -22.33
C THR A 123 2.17 -8.17 -22.42
N ALA A 124 1.99 -7.25 -23.36
CA ALA A 124 0.72 -6.56 -23.55
C ALA A 124 -0.42 -7.46 -24.06
N GLN A 125 -0.10 -8.62 -24.63
CA GLN A 125 -1.06 -9.60 -25.10
C GLN A 125 -1.46 -10.60 -24.00
N LEU A 126 -0.78 -10.57 -22.85
CA LEU A 126 -1.12 -11.45 -21.74
C LEU A 126 -2.43 -10.99 -21.08
N PRO A 127 -3.42 -11.88 -20.95
CA PRO A 127 -4.62 -11.59 -20.18
C PRO A 127 -4.28 -11.51 -18.68
N ARG A 128 -5.17 -10.89 -17.89
CA ARG A 128 -5.10 -10.93 -16.43
C ARG A 128 -5.75 -12.22 -15.90
N ASP A 129 -5.20 -13.36 -16.28
CA ASP A 129 -5.64 -14.68 -15.83
C ASP A 129 -4.73 -15.25 -14.73
N ASN A 130 -5.11 -16.42 -14.19
CA ASN A 130 -4.44 -17.00 -13.03
C ASN A 130 -2.95 -17.27 -13.28
N GLU A 131 -2.58 -17.83 -14.44
CA GLU A 131 -1.18 -18.15 -14.75
C GLU A 131 -0.32 -16.88 -14.75
N VAL A 132 -0.82 -15.81 -15.38
CA VAL A 132 -0.14 -14.51 -15.41
C VAL A 132 -0.06 -13.90 -14.01
N LEU A 133 -1.14 -13.98 -13.23
CA LEU A 133 -1.19 -13.46 -11.87
C LEU A 133 -0.19 -14.15 -10.95
N HIS A 134 -0.09 -15.47 -10.97
CA HIS A 134 0.90 -16.21 -10.18
C HIS A 134 2.34 -15.86 -10.59
N GLY A 135 2.59 -15.63 -11.90
CA GLY A 135 3.87 -15.09 -12.36
C GLY A 135 4.21 -13.73 -11.74
N VAL A 136 3.23 -12.81 -11.71
CA VAL A 136 3.35 -11.50 -11.05
C VAL A 136 3.55 -11.65 -9.54
N TYR A 137 2.87 -12.57 -8.88
CA TYR A 137 2.99 -12.79 -7.43
C TYR A 137 4.37 -13.33 -7.06
N ARG A 138 4.92 -14.28 -7.82
CA ARG A 138 6.30 -14.75 -7.63
C ARG A 138 7.31 -13.65 -7.81
N ALA A 139 7.15 -12.83 -8.85
CA ALA A 139 8.02 -11.67 -9.07
C ALA A 139 7.92 -10.64 -7.94
N PHE A 140 6.71 -10.32 -7.47
CA PHE A 140 6.50 -9.44 -6.33
C PHE A 140 7.17 -9.99 -5.07
N ALA A 141 7.06 -11.29 -4.82
CA ALA A 141 7.62 -11.95 -3.65
C ALA A 141 9.16 -11.87 -3.60
N THR A 142 9.83 -11.74 -4.74
CA THR A 142 11.31 -11.62 -4.77
C THR A 142 11.83 -10.39 -4.03
N GLN A 143 11.03 -9.34 -3.86
CA GLN A 143 11.48 -8.15 -3.12
C GLN A 143 11.80 -8.47 -1.65
N PHE A 144 11.23 -9.53 -1.06
CA PHE A 144 11.50 -9.91 0.32
C PHE A 144 12.74 -10.80 0.48
N LEU A 145 13.47 -11.05 -0.61
CA LEU A 145 14.69 -11.83 -0.58
C LEU A 145 15.87 -10.94 -0.12
N PRO A 146 16.70 -11.39 0.83
CA PRO A 146 17.78 -10.57 1.39
C PRO A 146 18.75 -10.01 0.34
N GLU A 147 19.09 -10.79 -0.69
CA GLU A 147 20.00 -10.39 -1.75
C GLU A 147 19.43 -9.24 -2.61
N VAL A 148 18.12 -9.23 -2.77
CA VAL A 148 17.39 -8.19 -3.51
C VAL A 148 17.36 -6.90 -2.69
N GLN A 149 17.12 -7.01 -1.39
CA GLN A 149 17.14 -5.90 -0.45
C GLN A 149 18.53 -5.29 -0.28
N ASP A 150 19.58 -6.13 -0.31
CA ASP A 150 20.96 -5.67 -0.28
C ASP A 150 21.32 -4.86 -1.53
N THR A 151 20.84 -5.27 -2.69
CA THR A 151 21.00 -4.51 -3.93
C THR A 151 20.27 -3.17 -3.86
N ALA A 152 19.00 -3.17 -3.44
CA ALA A 152 18.21 -1.94 -3.28
C ALA A 152 18.89 -0.95 -2.32
N LYS A 153 19.35 -1.44 -1.17
CA LYS A 153 20.09 -0.64 -0.17
C LYS A 153 21.43 -0.14 -0.69
N GLU A 154 22.16 -0.96 -1.46
CA GLU A 154 23.41 -0.49 -2.08
C GLU A 154 23.13 0.71 -2.98
N TRP A 155 22.12 0.62 -3.84
CA TRP A 155 21.76 1.68 -4.78
C TRP A 155 21.14 2.90 -4.11
N SER A 156 20.32 2.72 -3.06
CA SER A 156 19.77 3.85 -2.30
C SER A 156 20.87 4.71 -1.67
N ASN A 157 22.05 4.13 -1.38
CA ASN A 157 23.20 4.85 -0.85
C ASN A 157 24.06 5.55 -1.93
N ARG A 158 23.71 5.41 -3.21
CA ARG A 158 24.42 6.04 -4.33
C ARG A 158 23.90 7.45 -4.61
N SER A 159 24.68 8.24 -5.33
CA SER A 159 24.25 9.56 -5.80
C SER A 159 23.29 9.43 -6.99
N LEU A 160 22.52 10.50 -7.28
CA LEU A 160 21.69 10.55 -8.49
C LEU A 160 22.54 10.43 -9.78
N VAL A 161 23.78 10.94 -9.76
CA VAL A 161 24.73 10.79 -10.87
C VAL A 161 25.08 9.33 -11.10
N ASP A 162 25.37 8.58 -10.04
CA ASP A 162 25.71 7.16 -10.14
C ASP A 162 24.52 6.33 -10.66
N ILE A 163 23.30 6.60 -10.17
CA ILE A 163 22.07 5.94 -10.62
C ILE A 163 21.84 6.18 -12.11
N VAL A 164 21.93 7.44 -12.57
CA VAL A 164 21.76 7.77 -13.99
C VAL A 164 22.87 7.16 -14.84
N ASN A 165 24.12 7.17 -14.36
CA ASN A 165 25.24 6.55 -15.07
C ASN A 165 25.06 5.04 -15.25
N GLU A 166 24.54 4.35 -14.24
CA GLU A 166 24.24 2.92 -14.32
C GLU A 166 23.16 2.64 -15.36
N LEU A 167 22.06 3.39 -15.33
CA LEU A 167 21.01 3.26 -16.34
C LEU A 167 21.52 3.58 -17.74
N THR A 168 22.33 4.64 -17.89
CA THR A 168 22.96 5.00 -19.17
C THR A 168 23.87 3.89 -19.68
N THR A 169 24.52 3.14 -18.78
CA THR A 169 25.43 2.05 -19.16
C THR A 169 24.66 0.77 -19.49
N SER A 170 23.82 0.29 -18.58
CA SER A 170 23.08 -0.98 -18.70
C SER A 170 22.10 -1.01 -19.88
N LEU A 171 21.40 0.11 -20.14
CA LEU A 171 20.39 0.15 -21.21
C LEU A 171 21.01 0.08 -22.63
N LYS A 172 22.33 0.31 -22.79
CA LYS A 172 23.01 0.20 -24.10
C LYS A 172 22.98 -1.21 -24.66
N ASP A 173 22.86 -2.22 -23.81
CA ASP A 173 22.85 -3.62 -24.20
C ASP A 173 21.49 -4.09 -24.73
N GLY A 174 20.49 -3.21 -24.76
CA GLY A 174 19.16 -3.53 -25.27
C GLY A 174 18.34 -4.41 -24.31
N VAL A 175 18.66 -4.33 -23.01
CA VAL A 175 18.01 -5.03 -21.90
C VAL A 175 17.65 -4.04 -20.80
N THR A 176 16.73 -4.41 -19.92
CA THR A 176 16.36 -3.63 -18.75
C THR A 176 16.72 -4.43 -17.49
N ASP A 177 17.93 -4.29 -16.95
CA ASP A 177 18.40 -5.17 -15.86
C ASP A 177 17.99 -4.73 -14.44
N TYR A 178 17.38 -3.55 -14.34
CA TYR A 178 16.98 -2.94 -13.09
C TYR A 178 15.50 -2.56 -13.09
N THR A 179 14.83 -2.78 -11.97
CA THR A 179 13.64 -2.01 -11.59
C THR A 179 14.09 -0.80 -10.78
N MET A 180 13.28 0.25 -10.74
CA MET A 180 13.59 1.48 -10.01
C MET A 180 12.51 1.75 -8.96
N GLY A 181 12.92 1.83 -7.70
CA GLY A 181 12.07 2.24 -6.59
C GLY A 181 12.10 3.76 -6.41
N LEU A 182 10.94 4.37 -6.21
CA LEU A 182 10.77 5.79 -5.92
C LEU A 182 10.03 5.93 -4.59
N TYR A 183 10.62 6.65 -3.64
CA TYR A 183 10.11 6.74 -2.27
C TYR A 183 9.90 8.20 -1.84
N THR A 184 8.85 8.42 -1.08
CA THR A 184 8.56 9.69 -0.42
C THR A 184 8.11 9.40 1.01
N ASP A 185 7.97 10.44 1.83
CA ASP A 185 7.31 10.34 3.14
C ASP A 185 5.85 9.84 3.03
N LYS A 186 5.24 10.01 1.85
CA LYS A 186 3.92 9.49 1.54
C LYS A 186 4.00 7.99 1.26
N GLY A 187 4.89 7.52 0.38
CA GLY A 187 4.91 6.10 0.02
C GLY A 187 6.00 5.71 -0.97
N GLY A 188 6.00 4.44 -1.36
CA GLY A 188 6.90 3.88 -2.38
C GLY A 188 6.16 3.43 -3.65
N HIS A 189 6.88 3.47 -4.78
CA HIS A 189 6.42 3.01 -6.09
C HIS A 189 7.54 2.34 -6.87
N ALA A 190 7.21 1.30 -7.63
CA ALA A 190 8.17 0.61 -8.50
C ALA A 190 7.83 0.86 -9.97
N VAL A 191 8.82 1.29 -10.74
CA VAL A 191 8.73 1.57 -12.18
C VAL A 191 9.85 0.85 -12.94
N LEU A 192 9.66 0.65 -14.24
CA LEU A 192 10.65 -0.01 -15.10
C LEU A 192 11.34 1.02 -16.01
N PRO A 193 12.60 1.44 -15.72
CA PRO A 193 13.34 2.33 -16.61
C PRO A 193 13.70 1.63 -17.92
N TYR A 194 13.58 2.35 -19.04
CA TYR A 194 13.92 1.81 -20.37
C TYR A 194 14.69 2.76 -21.28
N ALA A 195 14.75 4.05 -20.96
CA ALA A 195 15.58 5.01 -21.69
C ALA A 195 16.05 6.14 -20.76
N VAL A 196 17.17 6.76 -21.11
CA VAL A 196 17.68 7.99 -20.48
C VAL A 196 17.91 9.02 -21.59
N GLU A 197 17.37 10.21 -21.40
CA GLU A 197 17.47 11.33 -22.33
C GLU A 197 17.89 12.59 -21.59
N PHE A 198 18.92 13.30 -22.07
CA PHE A 198 19.36 14.57 -21.49
C PHE A 198 18.66 15.73 -22.19
N SER A 199 17.92 16.52 -21.41
CA SER A 199 17.26 17.75 -21.90
C SER A 199 18.17 18.98 -21.75
N SER A 200 19.17 18.92 -20.86
CA SER A 200 20.26 19.89 -20.70
C SER A 200 21.48 19.22 -20.05
N ASP A 201 22.55 19.96 -19.80
CA ASP A 201 23.74 19.46 -19.08
C ASP A 201 23.48 19.09 -17.61
N THR A 202 22.33 19.52 -17.07
CA THR A 202 21.93 19.40 -15.66
C THR A 202 20.56 18.74 -15.46
N LEU A 203 19.89 18.33 -16.55
CA LEU A 203 18.58 17.68 -16.52
C LEU A 203 18.59 16.38 -17.32
N ALA A 204 18.33 15.26 -16.64
CA ALA A 204 18.08 13.97 -17.26
C ALA A 204 16.60 13.56 -17.13
N VAL A 205 16.08 12.89 -18.14
CA VAL A 205 14.74 12.32 -18.19
C VAL A 205 14.89 10.82 -18.36
N ILE A 206 14.48 10.07 -17.35
CA ILE A 206 14.43 8.61 -17.38
C ILE A 206 13.03 8.21 -17.81
N LYS A 207 12.89 7.61 -19.00
CA LYS A 207 11.62 7.07 -19.46
C LYS A 207 11.32 5.76 -18.73
N VAL A 208 10.08 5.60 -18.27
CA VAL A 208 9.68 4.44 -17.48
C VAL A 208 8.38 3.82 -17.97
N TYR A 209 8.28 2.49 -17.89
CA TYR A 209 6.98 1.81 -17.86
C TYR A 209 6.45 1.86 -16.43
N ASP A 210 5.30 2.51 -16.27
CA ASP A 210 4.55 2.54 -15.01
C ASP A 210 3.31 1.63 -15.11
N SER A 211 3.27 0.62 -14.24
CA SER A 211 2.16 -0.32 -14.17
C SER A 211 0.85 0.29 -13.65
N ASN A 212 0.88 1.46 -12.99
CA ASN A 212 -0.33 2.20 -12.63
C ASN A 212 -0.98 2.87 -13.87
N TRP A 213 -0.20 3.14 -14.92
CA TRP A 213 -0.63 3.88 -16.11
C TRP A 213 -0.20 3.16 -17.40
N PRO A 214 -0.62 1.90 -17.61
CA PRO A 214 -0.15 1.09 -18.73
C PRO A 214 -0.48 1.72 -20.08
N GLY A 215 0.56 1.94 -20.88
CA GLY A 215 0.44 2.52 -22.23
C GLY A 215 0.40 4.05 -22.26
N MET A 216 0.66 4.73 -21.14
CA MET A 216 0.92 6.17 -21.09
C MET A 216 2.42 6.46 -21.12
N ASP A 217 2.84 7.57 -21.70
CA ASP A 217 4.23 8.04 -21.52
C ASP A 217 4.43 8.53 -20.08
N ARG A 218 5.46 7.98 -19.42
CA ARG A 218 5.80 8.25 -18.02
C ARG A 218 7.31 8.38 -17.90
N TYR A 219 7.73 9.26 -17.01
CA TYR A 219 9.14 9.56 -16.85
C TYR A 219 9.45 10.07 -15.45
N VAL A 220 10.69 9.86 -15.03
CA VAL A 220 11.31 10.48 -13.85
C VAL A 220 12.26 11.56 -14.36
N VAL A 221 12.12 12.77 -13.84
CA VAL A 221 13.04 13.88 -14.15
C VAL A 221 14.08 13.95 -13.04
N ILE A 222 15.35 13.97 -13.38
CA ILE A 222 16.48 14.17 -12.47
C ILE A 222 17.02 15.58 -12.69
N ASP A 223 16.95 16.41 -11.66
CA ASP A 223 17.54 17.75 -11.62
C ASP A 223 18.83 17.68 -10.80
N PHE A 224 19.98 17.68 -11.50
CA PHE A 224 21.27 17.62 -10.82
C PHE A 224 21.71 18.97 -10.26
N GLU A 225 21.10 20.10 -10.63
CA GLU A 225 21.40 21.38 -9.96
C GLU A 225 20.78 21.43 -8.58
N LYS A 226 19.53 20.94 -8.46
CA LYS A 226 18.83 20.82 -7.17
C LYS A 226 19.20 19.58 -6.40
N ASN A 227 19.79 18.58 -7.07
CA ASN A 227 20.05 17.25 -6.53
C ASN A 227 18.75 16.56 -6.08
N GLU A 228 17.72 16.65 -6.93
CA GLU A 228 16.36 16.18 -6.70
C GLU A 228 15.85 15.39 -7.92
N TRP A 229 14.84 14.56 -7.70
CA TRP A 229 14.06 13.93 -8.76
C TRP A 229 12.58 14.27 -8.65
N PHE A 230 11.86 14.16 -9.76
CA PHE A 230 10.41 14.41 -9.84
C PHE A 230 9.70 13.29 -10.61
N PHE A 231 8.52 12.89 -10.14
CA PHE A 231 7.68 11.87 -10.78
C PHE A 231 6.19 12.19 -10.63
N SER A 232 5.44 12.12 -11.74
CA SER A 232 3.99 12.21 -11.68
C SER A 232 3.38 10.87 -11.30
N PHE A 233 3.01 10.73 -10.03
CA PHE A 233 2.36 9.53 -9.51
C PHE A 233 0.86 9.51 -9.81
N SER A 234 0.15 10.63 -9.60
CA SER A 234 -1.31 10.67 -9.51
C SER A 234 -1.99 11.27 -10.73
N GLY A 235 -1.31 12.20 -11.40
CA GLY A 235 -1.85 12.96 -12.53
C GLY A 235 -1.95 12.10 -13.77
N ARG A 236 -3.10 12.16 -14.47
CA ARG A 236 -3.24 11.57 -15.81
C ARG A 236 -2.25 12.20 -16.79
N ASP A 237 -2.14 13.52 -16.75
CA ASP A 237 -1.12 14.28 -17.47
C ASP A 237 0.09 14.47 -16.54
N PRO A 238 1.24 13.87 -16.86
CA PRO A 238 2.45 14.03 -16.06
C PRO A 238 2.90 15.48 -15.86
N GLN A 239 2.49 16.39 -16.75
CA GLN A 239 2.87 17.80 -16.70
C GLN A 239 1.96 18.64 -15.79
N GLN A 240 0.78 18.14 -15.46
CA GLN A 240 -0.25 18.83 -14.68
C GLN A 240 -0.62 18.08 -13.40
N ASP A 241 0.30 17.26 -12.88
CA ASP A 241 0.08 16.52 -11.65
C ASP A 241 0.19 17.43 -10.43
N GLU A 242 -0.97 17.77 -9.84
CA GLU A 242 -1.05 18.53 -8.59
C GLU A 242 -0.40 17.80 -7.40
N CYS A 243 -0.12 16.50 -7.54
CA CYS A 243 0.45 15.62 -6.53
C CYS A 243 1.79 15.01 -6.96
N VAL A 244 2.60 15.80 -7.68
CA VAL A 244 3.94 15.40 -8.11
C VAL A 244 4.77 14.93 -6.91
N TRP A 245 5.44 13.80 -7.08
CA TRP A 245 6.40 13.27 -6.12
C TRP A 245 7.77 13.87 -6.38
N SER A 246 8.50 14.09 -5.30
CA SER A 246 9.89 14.52 -5.35
C SER A 246 10.70 13.88 -4.23
N GLY A 247 11.98 13.65 -4.48
CA GLY A 247 12.93 13.14 -3.50
C GLY A 247 14.36 13.44 -3.90
N GLY A 248 15.33 13.04 -3.08
CA GLY A 248 16.76 13.19 -3.36
C GLY A 248 17.51 11.86 -3.36
N PRO A 249 18.85 11.88 -3.24
CA PRO A 249 19.63 10.69 -2.91
C PRO A 249 19.09 10.01 -1.64
N GLY A 250 18.97 8.69 -1.65
CA GLY A 250 18.33 7.92 -0.58
C GLY A 250 16.85 7.62 -0.81
N ASP A 251 16.15 8.43 -1.60
CA ASP A 251 14.71 8.30 -1.88
C ASP A 251 14.43 7.61 -3.23
N ILE A 252 15.47 7.06 -3.87
CA ILE A 252 15.42 6.34 -5.14
C ILE A 252 16.43 5.20 -5.08
N ASP A 253 16.07 4.04 -5.60
CA ASP A 253 16.97 2.89 -5.72
C ASP A 253 16.86 2.20 -7.07
N LEU A 254 17.84 1.34 -7.36
CA LEU A 254 17.79 0.37 -8.43
C LEU A 254 17.83 -1.03 -7.80
N THR A 255 17.00 -1.93 -8.30
CA THR A 255 16.96 -3.33 -7.86
C THR A 255 17.23 -4.26 -9.04
N SER A 256 18.33 -5.01 -8.97
CA SER A 256 18.81 -5.90 -10.03
C SER A 256 17.89 -7.11 -10.24
N LEU A 257 17.66 -7.48 -11.49
CA LEU A 257 17.00 -8.74 -11.85
C LEU A 257 17.87 -9.97 -11.54
N ASP A 258 19.19 -9.86 -11.71
CA ASP A 258 20.10 -10.97 -11.44
C ASP A 258 20.04 -11.39 -9.97
N ALA A 259 20.03 -10.41 -9.05
CA ALA A 259 19.91 -10.65 -7.62
C ALA A 259 18.67 -11.47 -7.26
N ARG A 260 17.58 -11.34 -8.00
CA ARG A 260 16.33 -12.09 -7.79
C ARG A 260 16.45 -13.55 -8.20
N THR A 261 17.23 -13.84 -9.24
CA THR A 261 17.42 -15.20 -9.77
C THR A 261 18.49 -15.99 -9.02
N SER A 262 19.45 -15.31 -8.39
CA SER A 262 20.51 -15.92 -7.59
C SER A 262 20.19 -16.01 -6.10
N ALA A 263 19.07 -15.44 -5.66
CA ALA A 263 18.70 -15.36 -4.25
C ALA A 263 18.45 -16.74 -3.63
N VAL A 264 18.81 -16.87 -2.35
CA VAL A 264 18.66 -18.11 -1.59
C VAL A 264 17.35 -18.10 -0.80
N CYS A 265 16.78 -19.28 -0.60
CA CYS A 265 15.57 -19.46 0.19
C CYS A 265 15.71 -18.89 1.62
N PRO A 266 14.88 -17.90 2.03
CA PRO A 266 15.05 -17.20 3.29
C PRO A 266 14.54 -17.99 4.51
N PHE A 267 13.90 -19.14 4.31
CA PHE A 267 13.29 -19.96 5.36
C PHE A 267 13.66 -21.46 5.29
N CYS A 268 14.70 -21.83 4.54
CA CYS A 268 15.08 -23.24 4.34
C CYS A 268 15.95 -23.82 5.47
N GLY A 269 15.65 -23.48 6.73
CA GLY A 269 16.29 -24.03 7.94
C GLY A 269 17.81 -23.79 7.99
N ASP A 270 18.59 -24.78 8.44
CA ASP A 270 20.06 -24.68 8.58
C ASP A 270 20.82 -24.43 7.26
N LYS A 271 20.14 -24.52 6.11
CA LYS A 271 20.71 -24.14 4.80
C LYS A 271 20.63 -22.63 4.55
N THR A 272 19.96 -21.88 5.41
CA THR A 272 19.87 -20.42 5.32
C THR A 272 21.18 -19.77 5.74
N THR A 273 21.63 -18.79 4.95
CA THR A 273 22.76 -17.92 5.28
C THR A 273 22.32 -16.53 5.74
N VAL A 274 21.03 -16.38 6.07
CA VAL A 274 20.43 -15.11 6.47
C VAL A 274 20.99 -14.64 7.81
N THR A 275 21.58 -13.45 7.79
CA THR A 275 22.15 -12.74 8.96
C THR A 275 21.40 -11.46 9.30
N LYS A 276 20.35 -11.16 8.54
CA LYS A 276 19.55 -9.93 8.60
C LYS A 276 18.10 -10.27 8.87
N SER A 277 17.34 -9.32 9.39
CA SER A 277 15.90 -9.46 9.55
C SER A 277 15.17 -8.64 8.49
N MET A 278 14.24 -9.28 7.80
CA MET A 278 13.25 -8.63 6.95
C MET A 278 11.96 -8.46 7.73
N LEU A 279 11.41 -7.25 7.74
CA LEU A 279 10.16 -6.95 8.39
C LEU A 279 9.16 -6.37 7.39
N LEU A 280 7.89 -6.74 7.58
CA LEU A 280 6.73 -6.04 7.04
C LEU A 280 5.94 -5.50 8.22
N ILE A 281 5.74 -4.19 8.32
CA ILE A 281 4.93 -3.58 9.39
C ILE A 281 3.80 -2.79 8.74
N ARG A 282 2.56 -3.15 9.07
CA ARG A 282 1.36 -2.35 8.78
C ARG A 282 0.75 -1.88 10.09
N SER A 283 0.44 -0.60 10.19
CA SER A 283 -0.10 0.00 11.40
C SER A 283 -1.14 1.08 11.06
N THR A 284 -2.05 1.35 12.00
CA THR A 284 -2.95 2.51 11.95
C THR A 284 -2.25 3.85 12.26
N SER A 285 -0.96 3.82 12.63
CA SER A 285 -0.14 5.00 12.92
C SER A 285 1.33 4.80 12.54
N SER A 286 2.09 5.89 12.48
CA SER A 286 3.55 5.89 12.34
C SER A 286 4.31 5.94 13.69
N ASP A 287 3.61 5.71 14.81
CA ASP A 287 4.16 5.80 16.18
C ASP A 287 4.99 4.56 16.57
N TRP A 288 5.10 3.56 15.69
CA TRP A 288 5.88 2.36 15.94
C TRP A 288 7.38 2.60 15.81
N SER A 289 8.17 1.69 16.39
CA SER A 289 9.63 1.73 16.26
C SER A 289 10.28 0.36 16.19
N VAL A 290 11.37 0.27 15.44
CA VAL A 290 12.28 -0.88 15.39
C VAL A 290 13.60 -0.45 16.01
N THR A 291 13.99 -1.08 17.11
CA THR A 291 15.30 -0.86 17.75
C THR A 291 16.24 -2.01 17.43
N THR A 292 17.45 -1.68 17.02
CA THR A 292 18.59 -2.59 16.83
C THR A 292 19.72 -2.16 17.77
N PRO A 293 20.81 -2.94 17.90
CA PRO A 293 22.00 -2.50 18.63
C PRO A 293 22.61 -1.18 18.13
N GLN A 294 22.34 -0.78 16.88
CA GLN A 294 22.84 0.46 16.28
C GLN A 294 21.95 1.69 16.53
N GLY A 295 20.72 1.49 17.01
CA GLY A 295 19.79 2.58 17.30
C GLY A 295 18.33 2.22 17.04
N THR A 296 17.47 3.22 17.21
CA THR A 296 16.02 3.10 17.07
C THR A 296 15.55 3.86 15.84
N TYR A 297 14.94 3.13 14.90
CA TYR A 297 14.22 3.71 13.77
C TYR A 297 12.75 3.88 14.13
N THR A 298 12.17 5.03 13.77
CA THR A 298 10.73 5.26 13.76
C THR A 298 10.37 6.11 12.55
N PRO A 299 9.29 5.81 11.83
CA PRO A 299 8.91 6.60 10.66
C PRO A 299 8.65 8.07 10.98
N SER A 300 8.17 8.37 12.20
CA SER A 300 7.78 9.72 12.62
C SER A 300 8.95 10.68 12.89
N ALA A 301 10.18 10.18 13.09
CA ALA A 301 11.31 11.00 13.53
C ALA A 301 12.35 11.32 12.43
N ALA A 302 12.17 10.80 11.21
CA ALA A 302 13.12 10.97 10.08
C ALA A 302 14.59 10.69 10.46
N THR A 303 14.83 9.75 11.38
CA THR A 303 16.17 9.36 11.83
C THR A 303 16.69 8.20 11.00
N ASP A 304 17.80 8.44 10.30
CA ASP A 304 18.59 7.39 9.67
C ASP A 304 19.34 6.58 10.75
N VAL A 305 19.25 5.26 10.66
CA VAL A 305 19.87 4.33 11.62
C VAL A 305 20.76 3.38 10.85
N GLN A 306 22.04 3.36 11.19
CA GLN A 306 23.00 2.50 10.51
C GLN A 306 22.54 1.05 10.50
N GLY A 307 22.47 0.46 9.31
CA GLY A 307 22.08 -0.93 9.13
C GLY A 307 20.57 -1.16 9.06
N VAL A 308 19.74 -0.13 9.21
CA VAL A 308 18.29 -0.20 9.01
C VAL A 308 17.93 0.55 7.74
N ASN A 309 17.29 -0.12 6.80
CA ASN A 309 16.64 0.52 5.65
C ASN A 309 15.14 0.25 5.77
N ALA A 310 14.33 1.30 5.63
CA ALA A 310 12.89 1.22 5.82
C ALA A 310 12.18 2.04 4.74
N ASN A 311 11.44 1.33 3.89
CA ASN A 311 10.77 1.91 2.73
C ASN A 311 9.26 1.75 2.91
N ALA A 312 8.53 2.86 2.75
CA ALA A 312 7.08 2.83 2.79
C ALA A 312 6.54 2.04 1.58
N ILE A 313 5.65 1.08 1.83
CA ILE A 313 4.87 0.41 0.79
C ILE A 313 3.55 1.16 0.70
N ARG A 314 3.24 1.67 -0.49
CA ARG A 314 1.94 2.25 -0.82
C ARG A 314 1.31 3.12 0.28
N SER A 315 1.66 4.39 0.22
CA SER A 315 0.67 5.43 0.44
C SER A 315 0.98 6.59 -0.49
N ALA A 316 0.40 6.56 -1.67
CA ALA A 316 0.56 7.64 -2.63
C ALA A 316 -0.80 8.25 -2.86
N THR A 317 -1.30 8.88 -1.81
CA THR A 317 -2.51 9.70 -1.88
C THR A 317 -2.10 11.14 -2.10
N CYS A 318 -2.91 11.88 -2.85
CA CYS A 318 -2.87 13.34 -2.82
C CYS A 318 -3.22 13.90 -1.42
N GLU A 319 -3.76 13.07 -0.51
CA GLU A 319 -4.02 13.46 0.87
C GLU A 319 -2.71 13.66 1.65
N ASP A 320 -2.65 14.71 2.46
CA ASP A 320 -1.50 15.07 3.30
C ASP A 320 -1.21 14.07 4.44
N LYS A 321 -2.08 13.07 4.65
CA LYS A 321 -1.95 12.09 5.73
C LYS A 321 -2.16 10.68 5.22
N THR A 322 -1.11 9.87 5.33
CA THR A 322 -1.16 8.43 5.18
C THR A 322 -2.08 7.81 6.24
N LYS A 323 -3.24 7.29 5.83
CA LYS A 323 -4.20 6.66 6.75
C LYS A 323 -3.72 5.31 7.30
N LEU A 324 -2.94 4.57 6.52
CA LEU A 324 -2.42 3.24 6.86
C LEU A 324 -0.96 3.12 6.38
N PRO A 325 0.01 3.55 7.18
CA PRO A 325 1.41 3.35 6.86
C PRO A 325 1.76 1.86 6.84
N GLU A 326 2.41 1.43 5.77
CA GLU A 326 2.98 0.11 5.61
C GLU A 326 4.44 0.24 5.19
N PHE A 327 5.32 -0.60 5.72
CA PHE A 327 6.76 -0.50 5.50
C PHE A 327 7.39 -1.88 5.31
N VAL A 328 8.29 -1.99 4.32
CA VAL A 328 9.33 -3.03 4.32
C VAL A 328 10.54 -2.49 5.06
N ILE A 329 11.07 -3.25 6.00
CA ILE A 329 12.29 -2.90 6.72
C ILE A 329 13.31 -4.02 6.56
N ALA A 330 14.52 -3.69 6.11
CA ALA A 330 15.69 -4.54 6.17
C ALA A 330 16.60 -4.07 7.31
N ALA A 331 16.81 -4.92 8.31
CA ALA A 331 17.69 -4.64 9.44
C ALA A 331 18.90 -5.58 9.44
N ASP A 332 20.11 -5.02 9.48
CA ASP A 332 21.38 -5.75 9.60
C ASP A 332 21.59 -6.32 11.02
N SER A 333 20.54 -6.90 11.60
CA SER A 333 20.52 -7.47 12.94
C SER A 333 19.47 -8.58 13.03
N LEU A 334 19.78 -9.61 13.83
CA LEU A 334 18.82 -10.62 14.30
C LEU A 334 18.27 -10.32 15.70
N GLU A 335 18.83 -9.30 16.36
CA GLU A 335 18.37 -8.74 17.63
C GLU A 335 17.58 -7.47 17.35
N LEU A 336 16.30 -7.52 17.68
CA LEU A 336 15.32 -6.46 17.46
C LEU A 336 14.50 -6.23 18.72
N THR A 337 14.12 -4.99 18.95
CA THR A 337 13.06 -4.64 19.90
C THR A 337 11.99 -3.83 19.17
N LEU A 338 10.75 -4.33 19.18
CA LEU A 338 9.61 -3.72 18.49
C LEU A 338 8.68 -3.02 19.48
N SER A 339 8.31 -1.79 19.16
CA SER A 339 7.23 -1.06 19.84
C SER A 339 6.08 -0.88 18.86
N LEU A 340 4.91 -1.45 19.18
CA LEU A 340 3.70 -1.42 18.36
C LEU A 340 2.52 -0.87 19.21
N PRO A 341 2.40 0.45 19.41
CA PRO A 341 1.44 1.04 20.35
C PRO A 341 -0.01 1.05 19.86
N ASP A 342 -0.26 0.80 18.57
CA ASP A 342 -1.58 0.85 17.94
C ASP A 342 -1.98 -0.52 17.36
N ASP A 343 -3.10 -0.57 16.64
CA ASP A 343 -3.44 -1.73 15.81
C ASP A 343 -2.35 -1.92 14.77
N SER A 344 -1.72 -3.10 14.77
CA SER A 344 -0.63 -3.41 13.85
C SER A 344 -0.57 -4.89 13.51
N THR A 345 -0.13 -5.19 12.28
CA THR A 345 0.44 -6.48 11.90
C THR A 345 1.92 -6.29 11.63
N ALA A 346 2.76 -7.20 12.14
CA ALA A 346 4.18 -7.22 11.83
C ALA A 346 4.63 -8.63 11.49
N TYR A 347 5.31 -8.80 10.37
CA TYR A 347 6.03 -10.03 10.02
C TYR A 347 7.52 -9.79 10.15
N ILE A 348 8.26 -10.78 10.65
CA ILE A 348 9.70 -10.76 10.78
C ILE A 348 10.25 -12.09 10.26
N SER A 349 11.04 -12.04 9.19
CA SER A 349 11.76 -13.19 8.64
C SER A 349 13.26 -13.02 8.89
N ASN A 350 13.85 -13.94 9.66
CA ASN A 350 15.24 -13.81 10.15
C ASN A 350 16.09 -15.06 9.85
N GLY A 351 15.70 -15.86 8.86
CA GLY A 351 16.34 -17.13 8.52
C GLY A 351 15.91 -18.28 9.43
N ARG A 352 16.03 -18.06 10.75
CA ARG A 352 15.69 -19.06 11.78
C ARG A 352 14.20 -19.27 11.95
N SER A 353 13.42 -18.21 11.76
CA SER A 353 11.98 -18.22 11.96
C SER A 353 11.29 -17.18 11.11
N VAL A 354 9.98 -17.36 10.94
CA VAL A 354 9.05 -16.30 10.54
C VAL A 354 8.12 -16.04 11.72
N ILE A 355 8.10 -14.80 12.19
CA ILE A 355 7.32 -14.34 13.33
C ILE A 355 6.22 -13.42 12.81
N GLU A 356 4.97 -13.67 13.18
CA GLU A 356 3.81 -12.83 12.87
C GLU A 356 3.25 -12.29 14.20
N ILE A 357 3.15 -10.97 14.31
CA ILE A 357 2.69 -10.26 15.50
C ILE A 357 1.43 -9.48 15.14
N LYS A 358 0.41 -9.57 16.00
CA LYS A 358 -0.83 -8.80 15.90
C LYS A 358 -1.08 -8.08 17.21
N THR A 359 -1.24 -6.77 17.15
CA THR A 359 -1.62 -5.94 18.28
C THR A 359 -3.01 -5.35 18.05
N THR A 360 -3.81 -5.27 19.12
CA THR A 360 -5.16 -4.67 19.07
C THR A 360 -5.35 -3.61 20.14
N GLY A 361 -5.93 -2.47 19.76
CA GLY A 361 -6.16 -1.27 20.56
C GLY A 361 -4.94 -0.34 20.60
N LYS A 362 -5.20 0.95 20.87
CA LYS A 362 -4.16 1.94 21.18
C LYS A 362 -3.84 1.91 22.68
N LYS A 363 -2.62 1.53 23.05
CA LYS A 363 -2.15 1.56 24.45
C LYS A 363 -0.63 1.61 24.55
N LYS A 364 -0.13 2.00 25.72
CA LYS A 364 1.28 1.81 26.05
C LYS A 364 1.54 0.31 26.24
N ARG A 365 2.38 -0.26 25.37
CA ARG A 365 2.84 -1.65 25.45
C ARG A 365 4.28 -1.71 25.92
N GLU A 366 4.62 -2.79 26.61
CA GLU A 366 6.03 -3.14 26.77
C GLU A 366 6.58 -3.60 25.41
N PRO A 367 7.83 -3.23 25.05
CA PRO A 367 8.40 -3.64 23.78
C PRO A 367 8.56 -5.16 23.66
N ILE A 368 8.34 -5.67 22.45
CA ILE A 368 8.54 -7.07 22.10
C ILE A 368 10.02 -7.27 21.78
N GLN A 369 10.69 -8.18 22.47
CA GLN A 369 12.11 -8.47 22.25
C GLN A 369 12.23 -9.70 21.37
N ILE A 370 12.98 -9.60 20.27
CA ILE A 370 13.18 -10.66 19.29
C ILE A 370 14.68 -10.83 19.11
N ASN A 371 15.17 -12.01 19.46
CA ASN A 371 16.51 -12.48 19.13
C ASN A 371 16.40 -13.69 18.21
N ARG A 372 17.55 -14.17 17.71
CA ARG A 372 17.62 -15.35 16.82
C ARG A 372 16.84 -16.56 17.36
N ASP A 373 16.99 -16.86 18.65
CA ASP A 373 16.44 -18.08 19.27
C ASP A 373 15.40 -17.78 20.36
N THR A 374 15.07 -16.53 20.63
CA THR A 374 14.17 -16.18 21.75
C THR A 374 13.31 -14.97 21.43
N ILE A 375 12.02 -15.07 21.73
CA ILE A 375 11.04 -13.98 21.64
C ILE A 375 10.43 -13.77 23.02
N ILE A 376 10.37 -12.52 23.49
CA ILE A 376 9.77 -12.15 24.78
C ILE A 376 8.63 -11.17 24.54
N ILE A 377 7.46 -11.50 25.07
CA ILE A 377 6.22 -10.73 24.96
C ILE A 377 5.67 -10.48 26.36
N ASN A 378 5.33 -9.24 26.67
CA ASN A 378 4.72 -8.83 27.93
C ASN A 378 3.44 -8.02 27.65
N ASP A 379 2.49 -8.63 26.92
CA ASP A 379 1.22 -8.00 26.58
C ASP A 379 0.12 -9.04 26.30
N SER A 380 -1.01 -8.95 27.02
CA SER A 380 -2.18 -9.82 26.83
C SER A 380 -2.92 -9.60 25.52
N ASP A 381 -2.77 -8.42 24.91
CA ASP A 381 -3.48 -8.03 23.68
C ASP A 381 -2.57 -8.12 22.45
N THR A 382 -1.49 -8.89 22.59
CA THR A 382 -0.57 -9.23 21.51
C THR A 382 -0.66 -10.73 21.22
N THR A 383 -1.06 -11.07 20.00
CA THR A 383 -0.97 -12.44 19.50
C THR A 383 0.31 -12.59 18.70
N THR A 384 1.12 -13.59 19.03
CA THR A 384 2.38 -13.88 18.34
C THR A 384 2.37 -15.29 17.79
N THR A 385 2.55 -15.43 16.47
CA THR A 385 2.77 -16.72 15.82
C THR A 385 4.25 -16.85 15.47
N VAL A 386 4.90 -17.90 15.92
CA VAL A 386 6.31 -18.18 15.59
C VAL A 386 6.39 -19.49 14.82
N SER A 387 6.98 -19.44 13.63
CA SER A 387 7.16 -20.58 12.74
C SER A 387 8.65 -20.83 12.51
N ASN A 388 9.11 -22.05 12.75
CA ASN A 388 10.50 -22.49 12.55
C ASN A 388 10.47 -23.87 11.90
N ASP A 389 10.91 -23.97 10.65
CA ASP A 389 10.75 -25.14 9.81
C ASP A 389 9.28 -25.64 9.81
N ASN A 390 9.03 -26.91 10.13
CA ASN A 390 7.71 -27.48 10.26
C ASN A 390 7.16 -27.44 11.69
N LEU A 391 7.65 -26.56 12.56
CA LEU A 391 7.04 -26.29 13.87
C LEU A 391 6.43 -24.89 13.89
N ALA A 392 5.25 -24.74 14.49
CA ALA A 392 4.70 -23.43 14.76
C ALA A 392 3.92 -23.38 16.07
N VAL A 393 3.94 -22.20 16.69
CA VAL A 393 3.16 -21.91 17.88
C VAL A 393 2.46 -20.56 17.74
N VAL A 394 1.18 -20.50 18.12
CA VAL A 394 0.43 -19.25 18.30
C VAL A 394 0.36 -18.98 19.80
N VAL A 395 0.71 -17.78 20.25
CA VAL A 395 0.78 -17.44 21.68
C VAL A 395 0.02 -16.15 21.94
N THR A 396 -0.91 -16.19 22.89
CA THR A 396 -1.59 -15.02 23.47
C THR A 396 -1.56 -15.14 24.98
N ALA A 397 -0.69 -14.37 25.64
CA ALA A 397 -0.48 -14.46 27.08
C ALA A 397 -0.01 -13.12 27.65
N PRO A 398 -0.35 -12.77 28.92
CA PRO A 398 0.15 -11.55 29.57
C PRO A 398 1.68 -11.45 29.61
N GLN A 399 2.36 -12.61 29.72
CA GLN A 399 3.79 -12.75 29.63
C GLN A 399 4.13 -14.11 29.02
N ALA A 400 4.99 -14.09 28.00
CA ALA A 400 5.52 -15.29 27.37
C ALA A 400 6.99 -15.11 26.97
N GLN A 401 7.77 -16.18 27.13
CA GLN A 401 9.07 -16.35 26.49
C GLN A 401 9.00 -17.57 25.57
N ILE A 402 9.20 -17.36 24.28
CA ILE A 402 9.26 -18.39 23.26
C ILE A 402 10.73 -18.67 22.95
N SER A 403 11.19 -19.91 23.12
CA SER A 403 12.58 -20.31 22.86
C SER A 403 12.64 -21.36 21.76
N LEU A 404 13.48 -21.12 20.75
CA LEU A 404 13.64 -21.96 19.57
C LEU A 404 14.82 -22.92 19.75
N GLY A 405 14.54 -24.22 19.79
CA GLY A 405 15.54 -25.27 19.64
C GLY A 405 15.65 -25.74 18.18
N ASN A 406 16.46 -26.77 17.95
CA ASN A 406 16.61 -27.34 16.60
C ASN A 406 15.35 -28.06 16.12
N ASN A 407 14.72 -28.83 17.01
CA ASN A 407 13.52 -29.61 16.72
C ASN A 407 12.40 -29.39 17.76
N ASN A 408 12.41 -28.24 18.44
CA ASN A 408 11.33 -27.87 19.34
C ASN A 408 11.17 -26.35 19.43
N ILE A 409 9.97 -25.92 19.82
CA ILE A 409 9.68 -24.57 20.27
C ILE A 409 9.12 -24.70 21.69
N ASN A 410 9.75 -24.05 22.67
CA ASN A 410 9.29 -24.06 24.05
C ASN A 410 8.67 -22.71 24.38
N VAL A 411 7.44 -22.71 24.89
CA VAL A 411 6.72 -21.52 25.34
C VAL A 411 6.62 -21.54 26.85
N SER A 412 7.31 -20.61 27.49
CA SER A 412 7.34 -20.41 28.93
C SER A 412 6.39 -19.27 29.29
N VAL A 413 5.40 -19.53 30.14
CA VAL A 413 4.35 -18.57 30.57
C VAL A 413 4.28 -18.49 32.09
N ASN A 414 3.48 -17.58 32.64
CA ASN A 414 3.26 -17.43 34.09
C ASN A 414 4.59 -17.29 34.87
N ASN A 415 5.50 -16.41 34.42
CA ASN A 415 6.85 -16.27 34.99
C ASN A 415 7.72 -17.54 34.94
N GLY A 416 7.47 -18.41 33.95
CA GLY A 416 8.21 -19.65 33.75
C GLY A 416 7.83 -20.78 34.70
N GLN A 417 6.66 -20.67 35.34
CA GLN A 417 6.10 -21.77 36.13
C GLN A 417 5.57 -22.90 35.24
N GLU A 418 5.13 -22.56 34.02
CA GLU A 418 4.58 -23.51 33.06
C GLU A 418 5.33 -23.41 31.73
N THR A 419 5.52 -24.56 31.08
CA THR A 419 6.19 -24.65 29.78
C THR A 419 5.44 -25.60 28.87
N VAL A 420 5.10 -25.13 27.68
CA VAL A 420 4.49 -25.91 26.60
C VAL A 420 5.55 -26.16 25.52
N ALA A 421 5.67 -27.40 25.07
CA ALA A 421 6.67 -27.79 24.07
C ALA A 421 6.01 -28.24 22.76
N VAL A 422 6.24 -27.49 21.69
CA VAL A 422 5.90 -27.84 20.31
C VAL A 422 7.05 -28.65 19.73
N ASN A 423 6.74 -29.80 19.14
CA ASN A 423 7.74 -30.76 18.64
C ASN A 423 7.14 -31.60 17.51
N PRO A 424 7.89 -32.47 16.80
CA PRO A 424 7.35 -33.22 15.67
C PRO A 424 6.12 -34.10 15.95
N ALA A 425 5.87 -34.50 17.21
CA ALA A 425 4.65 -35.24 17.57
C ALA A 425 3.42 -34.33 17.73
N ASN A 426 3.63 -33.07 18.11
CA ASN A 426 2.60 -32.02 18.18
C ASN A 426 3.17 -30.74 17.53
N PRO A 427 3.27 -30.70 16.18
CA PRO A 427 4.07 -29.70 15.47
C PRO A 427 3.44 -28.32 15.41
N ARG A 428 2.16 -28.21 15.79
CA ARG A 428 1.33 -27.01 15.71
C ARG A 428 0.51 -26.88 16.97
N GLN A 429 0.74 -25.83 17.75
CA GLN A 429 -0.01 -25.59 18.98
C GLN A 429 -0.40 -24.12 19.11
N GLU A 430 -1.53 -23.86 19.73
CA GLU A 430 -1.93 -22.55 20.21
C GLU A 430 -1.91 -22.57 21.73
N VAL A 431 -1.28 -21.57 22.33
CA VAL A 431 -1.10 -21.42 23.77
C VAL A 431 -1.74 -20.10 24.18
N THR A 432 -2.86 -20.20 24.89
CA THR A 432 -3.55 -19.03 25.43
C THR A 432 -3.51 -19.06 26.96
N VAL A 433 -3.19 -17.92 27.57
CA VAL A 433 -3.31 -17.75 29.03
C VAL A 433 -4.49 -16.84 29.30
N ASN A 434 -5.50 -17.38 29.99
CA ASN A 434 -6.71 -16.63 30.30
C ASN A 434 -6.51 -15.69 31.51
N GLN A 435 -7.54 -14.91 31.84
CA GLN A 435 -7.50 -13.94 32.96
C GLN A 435 -7.30 -14.59 34.34
N ASN A 436 -7.49 -15.92 34.46
CA ASN A 436 -7.25 -16.68 35.69
C ASN A 436 -5.86 -17.31 35.74
N ASN A 437 -4.95 -16.94 34.83
CA ASN A 437 -3.62 -17.55 34.61
C ASN A 437 -3.67 -19.04 34.24
N GLU A 438 -4.80 -19.54 33.76
CA GLU A 438 -4.90 -20.91 33.27
C GLU A 438 -4.35 -21.00 31.84
N VAL A 439 -3.49 -21.98 31.61
CA VAL A 439 -2.88 -22.25 30.31
C VAL A 439 -3.75 -23.23 29.54
N VAL A 440 -4.23 -22.80 28.38
CA VAL A 440 -5.01 -23.61 27.44
C VAL A 440 -4.15 -23.89 26.22
N VAL A 441 -4.03 -25.17 25.86
CA VAL A 441 -3.29 -25.62 24.67
C VAL A 441 -4.24 -26.29 23.68
N THR A 442 -4.30 -25.77 22.46
CA THR A 442 -5.13 -26.26 21.36
C THR A 442 -4.30 -26.55 20.11
N ASP A 443 -4.90 -27.22 19.12
CA ASP A 443 -4.29 -27.43 17.80
C ASP A 443 -4.35 -26.11 16.99
N ALA A 444 -3.22 -25.72 16.39
CA ALA A 444 -3.09 -24.52 15.56
C ALA A 444 -2.91 -24.80 14.06
N THR A 445 -3.17 -26.04 13.61
CA THR A 445 -2.90 -26.48 12.24
C THR A 445 -3.57 -25.59 11.19
N GLU A 446 -4.84 -25.22 11.37
CA GLU A 446 -5.56 -24.37 10.41
C GLU A 446 -4.96 -22.96 10.31
N ALA A 447 -4.63 -22.34 11.45
CA ALA A 447 -4.07 -21.00 11.51
C ALA A 447 -2.65 -20.90 10.92
N THR A 448 -1.90 -22.00 10.94
CA THR A 448 -0.47 -22.01 10.62
C THR A 448 -0.14 -22.59 9.24
N ASN A 449 -1.00 -23.45 8.68
CA ASN A 449 -0.82 -24.01 7.34
C ASN A 449 -1.39 -23.13 6.22
N ASN A 450 -2.28 -22.19 6.55
CA ASN A 450 -2.85 -21.29 5.56
C ASN A 450 -1.82 -20.30 5.02
N VAL A 451 -1.86 -20.01 3.72
CA VAL A 451 -1.03 -19.00 3.05
C VAL A 451 -1.74 -17.64 2.96
N ALA A 452 -3.05 -17.59 3.18
CA ALA A 452 -3.81 -16.33 3.20
C ALA A 452 -3.60 -15.58 4.53
N PRO A 453 -3.36 -14.26 4.48
CA PRO A 453 -3.16 -13.45 5.67
C PRO A 453 -4.50 -13.17 6.34
N VAL A 454 -4.50 -13.12 7.67
CA VAL A 454 -5.67 -12.66 8.45
C VAL A 454 -5.40 -11.23 8.90
N ILE A 455 -5.94 -10.27 8.14
CA ILE A 455 -5.74 -8.84 8.34
C ILE A 455 -6.92 -8.27 9.13
N PRO A 456 -6.67 -7.64 10.30
CA PRO A 456 -7.70 -6.93 11.04
C PRO A 456 -8.45 -5.92 10.16
N VAL A 457 -9.77 -5.78 10.36
CA VAL A 457 -10.61 -4.86 9.55
C VAL A 457 -10.09 -3.43 9.60
N THR A 458 -9.54 -3.01 10.74
CA THR A 458 -8.92 -1.67 10.92
C THR A 458 -7.66 -1.46 10.08
N LEU A 459 -7.05 -2.53 9.58
CA LEU A 459 -5.84 -2.53 8.75
C LEU A 459 -6.13 -2.96 7.30
N GLN A 460 -7.39 -3.21 6.95
CA GLN A 460 -7.78 -3.47 5.56
C GLN A 460 -7.81 -2.15 4.79
N GLN A 461 -7.19 -2.14 3.62
CA GLN A 461 -7.11 -0.94 2.78
C GLN A 461 -7.89 -1.15 1.49
N GLU A 462 -8.85 -0.27 1.22
CA GLU A 462 -9.51 -0.23 -0.08
C GLU A 462 -8.56 0.42 -1.10
N VAL A 463 -8.31 -0.25 -2.22
CA VAL A 463 -7.50 0.27 -3.33
C VAL A 463 -8.45 0.53 -4.47
N GLN A 464 -8.84 1.79 -4.65
CA GLN A 464 -9.48 2.19 -5.90
C GLN A 464 -8.35 2.65 -6.84
N PRO A 465 -7.98 1.87 -7.87
CA PRO A 465 -7.08 2.39 -8.88
C PRO A 465 -7.73 3.61 -9.54
N ALA A 466 -6.93 4.62 -9.90
CA ALA A 466 -7.40 5.69 -10.75
C ALA A 466 -8.01 5.09 -12.02
N SER A 467 -9.17 5.61 -12.46
CA SER A 467 -9.80 5.11 -13.67
C SER A 467 -8.86 5.34 -14.86
N LEU A 468 -8.34 4.26 -15.45
CA LEU A 468 -7.52 4.37 -16.64
C LEU A 468 -8.35 4.98 -17.78
N PRO A 469 -7.79 5.93 -18.54
CA PRO A 469 -8.41 6.34 -19.78
C PRO A 469 -8.52 5.15 -20.77
N PRO A 470 -9.51 5.19 -21.68
CA PRO A 470 -9.62 4.21 -22.76
C PRO A 470 -8.29 4.05 -23.50
N ALA A 471 -7.95 2.84 -23.93
CA ALA A 471 -6.67 2.55 -24.60
C ALA A 471 -6.38 3.49 -25.79
N THR A 472 -7.43 3.96 -26.48
CA THR A 472 -7.36 4.92 -27.60
C THR A 472 -6.99 6.35 -27.20
N GLU A 473 -7.13 6.70 -25.92
CA GLU A 473 -6.79 8.01 -25.35
C GLU A 473 -5.50 7.97 -24.53
N ARG A 474 -4.76 6.86 -24.58
CA ARG A 474 -3.45 6.73 -23.95
C ARG A 474 -2.42 7.28 -24.92
N ASP A 475 -1.97 8.49 -24.66
CA ASP A 475 -1.00 9.21 -25.50
C ASP A 475 0.43 8.76 -25.20
N LEU A 476 1.19 8.55 -26.26
CA LEU A 476 2.59 8.10 -26.29
C LEU A 476 3.46 8.98 -27.19
N GLY A 477 2.84 9.92 -27.90
CA GLY A 477 3.45 10.58 -29.05
C GLY A 477 4.05 11.94 -28.75
N ASN A 478 3.85 12.48 -27.55
CA ASN A 478 4.20 13.87 -27.27
C ASN A 478 4.71 14.05 -25.84
N VAL A 479 6.03 14.08 -25.69
CA VAL A 479 6.64 14.64 -24.47
C VAL A 479 7.28 15.94 -24.87
N GLN A 480 6.61 17.03 -24.51
CA GLN A 480 7.36 18.25 -24.24
C GLN A 480 8.13 17.97 -22.96
N TYR A 481 9.42 17.67 -23.11
CA TYR A 481 10.35 17.47 -22.01
C TYR A 481 10.56 18.81 -21.30
N VAL A 482 10.37 18.82 -19.99
CA VAL A 482 9.76 19.99 -19.35
C VAL A 482 10.77 20.88 -18.63
N GLU A 483 10.83 22.15 -19.04
CA GLU A 483 11.14 23.28 -18.15
C GLU A 483 9.92 23.59 -17.23
N GLU A 484 8.69 23.31 -17.69
CA GLU A 484 7.43 23.59 -16.96
C GLU A 484 7.14 22.66 -15.76
N VAL A 485 7.48 21.36 -15.79
CA VAL A 485 7.30 20.46 -14.62
C VAL A 485 8.23 20.87 -13.48
N ILE A 486 9.45 21.28 -13.80
CA ILE A 486 10.39 21.83 -12.80
C ILE A 486 9.85 23.15 -12.25
N ALA A 487 9.27 24.02 -13.08
CA ALA A 487 8.65 25.26 -12.65
C ALA A 487 7.39 25.04 -11.77
N ALA A 488 6.51 24.10 -12.15
CA ALA A 488 5.30 23.73 -11.39
C ALA A 488 5.64 23.10 -10.03
N ALA A 489 6.66 22.23 -9.99
CA ALA A 489 7.18 21.66 -8.76
C ALA A 489 7.76 22.77 -7.84
N SER A 490 8.47 23.75 -8.41
CA SER A 490 9.09 24.87 -7.68
C SER A 490 8.07 25.85 -7.08
N THR A 491 6.87 26.00 -7.66
CA THR A 491 5.81 26.86 -7.11
C THR A 491 5.09 26.23 -5.91
N THR A 492 5.09 24.90 -5.81
CA THR A 492 4.44 24.16 -4.71
C THR A 492 5.34 24.10 -3.47
N THR A 493 6.64 24.37 -3.62
CA THR A 493 7.66 24.38 -2.55
C THR A 493 7.64 25.64 -1.66
N THR A 494 6.52 26.38 -1.57
CA THR A 494 6.38 27.46 -0.57
C THR A 494 5.85 26.93 0.78
N VAL A 495 6.27 25.73 1.16
CA VAL A 495 6.38 25.32 2.57
C VAL A 495 7.77 24.71 2.71
N ALA A 496 8.75 25.58 2.90
CA ALA A 496 10.09 25.16 3.25
C ALA A 496 10.04 24.42 4.59
N THR A 497 10.20 23.10 4.57
CA THR A 497 10.58 22.32 5.75
C THR A 497 11.98 22.77 6.16
N THR A 498 12.02 23.85 6.94
CA THR A 498 13.28 24.39 7.45
C THR A 498 13.81 23.39 8.47
N ARG A 499 14.75 22.52 8.05
CA ARG A 499 15.66 21.80 8.96
C ARG A 499 16.41 22.85 9.77
N THR A 500 15.85 23.20 10.92
CA THR A 500 16.52 24.09 11.87
C THR A 500 17.60 23.27 12.55
N THR A 501 18.83 23.34 12.05
CA THR A 501 20.00 22.91 12.80
C THR A 501 20.16 23.82 14.01
N LEU A 502 19.61 23.43 15.16
CA LEU A 502 19.99 24.03 16.44
C LEU A 502 21.41 23.57 16.80
N PRO A 503 22.35 24.49 17.07
CA PRO A 503 23.69 24.09 17.49
C PRO A 503 23.65 23.42 18.87
N ARG A 504 24.25 22.23 18.89
CA ARG A 504 24.62 21.38 20.03
C ARG A 504 25.13 22.20 21.23
N ALA A 505 24.35 22.22 22.31
CA ALA A 505 24.84 22.67 23.62
C ALA A 505 25.70 21.56 24.24
N THR A 506 27.01 21.77 24.26
CA THR A 506 27.97 20.92 24.98
C THR A 506 27.86 21.22 26.47
N THR A 507 27.42 20.25 27.26
CA THR A 507 27.45 20.32 28.73
C THR A 507 28.79 19.82 29.27
N THR A 508 29.50 20.67 30.00
CA THR A 508 30.49 20.25 31.01
C THR A 508 30.33 21.18 32.22
N PRO A 509 30.43 20.66 33.47
CA PRO A 509 29.89 21.32 34.66
C PRO A 509 30.90 22.31 35.26
N THR A 510 30.45 23.23 36.13
CA THR A 510 30.97 23.51 37.51
C THR A 510 30.38 24.84 38.06
N THR A 511 29.81 24.75 39.27
CA THR A 511 29.68 25.78 40.36
C THR A 511 28.99 27.14 40.21
N ALA A 512 28.05 27.32 41.14
CA ALA A 512 27.82 28.46 42.04
C ALA A 512 27.06 29.72 41.55
N ALA A 513 25.99 30.02 42.28
CA ALA A 513 25.11 31.20 42.24
C ALA A 513 25.80 32.47 42.81
N PRO A 514 25.11 33.63 43.08
CA PRO A 514 23.74 34.07 42.74
C PRO A 514 23.59 35.56 42.28
N SER A 515 22.36 35.91 41.82
CA SER A 515 21.60 37.17 42.00
C SER A 515 22.12 38.54 41.50
N ILE A 516 21.22 39.29 40.82
CA ILE A 516 20.67 40.65 41.16
C ILE A 516 20.34 41.48 39.90
N ALA A 517 19.06 41.91 39.86
CA ALA A 517 18.42 43.15 39.35
C ALA A 517 18.94 43.98 38.16
N GLY A 518 17.99 44.46 37.34
CA GLY A 518 18.12 45.68 36.55
C GLY A 518 17.13 45.81 35.38
N THR A 519 16.00 46.48 35.59
CA THR A 519 15.20 47.19 34.57
C THR A 519 15.98 48.42 34.03
N PRO A 520 15.54 49.26 33.05
CA PRO A 520 14.18 49.43 32.51
C PRO A 520 14.01 49.82 30.99
N ASN A 521 12.72 49.93 30.59
CA ASN A 521 12.10 50.90 29.66
C ASN A 521 12.52 51.00 28.18
N THR A 522 11.57 50.83 27.25
CA THR A 522 10.69 51.92 26.74
C THR A 522 9.66 51.38 25.73
N SER A 523 8.44 51.91 25.84
CA SER A 523 7.29 51.79 24.91
C SER A 523 7.33 53.02 23.94
N PRO A 524 6.48 53.18 22.89
CA PRO A 524 5.03 53.32 23.08
C PRO A 524 4.09 52.77 21.99
N SER A 525 2.85 52.61 22.46
CA SER A 525 1.56 52.36 21.81
C SER A 525 1.02 53.55 20.97
N THR A 526 0.07 53.29 20.06
CA THR A 526 -1.17 54.09 19.87
C THR A 526 -2.33 53.26 19.30
N SER A 527 -3.57 53.54 19.75
CA SER A 527 -4.87 52.85 19.53
C SER A 527 -5.88 53.71 18.67
N PRO A 528 -7.25 53.61 18.74
CA PRO A 528 -8.18 52.71 18.00
C PRO A 528 -9.52 53.32 17.39
N THR A 529 -10.36 52.47 16.72
CA THR A 529 -11.88 52.42 16.56
C THR A 529 -12.65 53.36 15.56
N PRO A 530 -13.99 53.19 15.20
CA PRO A 530 -15.02 52.08 15.29
C PRO A 530 -16.10 51.89 14.13
N GLY A 531 -16.91 50.79 14.12
CA GLY A 531 -18.39 50.78 13.82
C GLY A 531 -19.01 50.07 12.56
N ALA A 532 -20.08 49.25 12.73
CA ALA A 532 -20.82 48.35 11.76
C ALA A 532 -22.12 48.96 11.10
N PRO A 533 -22.93 48.29 10.18
CA PRO A 533 -23.89 47.18 10.51
C PRO A 533 -24.32 46.17 9.37
N SER A 534 -25.14 45.16 9.72
CA SER A 534 -25.69 44.04 8.90
C SER A 534 -27.12 44.26 8.33
N THR A 535 -27.50 43.59 7.22
CA THR A 535 -28.91 43.34 6.80
C THR A 535 -29.07 42.02 5.99
N SER A 536 -30.19 41.30 6.17
CA SER A 536 -30.60 40.07 5.43
C SER A 536 -32.03 40.22 4.85
N PRO A 537 -32.36 39.63 3.67
CA PRO A 537 -33.75 39.49 3.17
C PRO A 537 -34.12 38.02 2.74
N PRO A 538 -35.35 37.67 2.27
CA PRO A 538 -36.24 36.67 2.89
C PRO A 538 -36.44 35.33 2.12
N THR A 539 -36.99 34.33 2.82
CA THR A 539 -37.26 32.94 2.38
C THR A 539 -38.39 32.81 1.34
N THR A 540 -38.13 32.14 0.21
CA THR A 540 -39.13 31.75 -0.81
C THR A 540 -39.34 30.23 -0.80
N VAL A 541 -40.60 29.78 -0.77
CA VAL A 541 -41.01 28.36 -0.81
C VAL A 541 -40.82 27.81 -2.23
N SER A 542 -40.11 26.69 -2.38
CA SER A 542 -39.84 26.08 -3.70
C SER A 542 -40.90 25.05 -4.15
N PRO A 543 -41.16 24.91 -5.47
CA PRO A 543 -42.23 24.08 -6.03
C PRO A 543 -41.74 22.67 -6.38
N TYR A 544 -42.14 21.66 -5.62
CA TYR A 544 -41.75 20.27 -5.86
C TYR A 544 -42.96 19.35 -5.99
N ALA A 545 -42.85 18.32 -6.84
CA ALA A 545 -43.83 17.23 -6.91
C ALA A 545 -43.31 16.02 -6.13
N GLN A 546 -44.20 15.40 -5.33
CA GLN A 546 -43.93 14.21 -4.53
C GLN A 546 -44.21 12.94 -5.35
N ILE A 547 -43.20 12.08 -5.50
CA ILE A 547 -43.35 10.77 -6.14
C ILE A 547 -43.38 9.69 -5.06
N ARG A 548 -44.46 8.89 -5.04
CA ARG A 548 -44.60 7.67 -4.22
C ARG A 548 -44.61 6.46 -5.16
N LEU A 549 -43.73 5.49 -4.89
CA LEU A 549 -43.66 4.22 -5.59
C LEU A 549 -44.37 3.13 -4.80
N VAL A 550 -45.12 2.29 -5.51
CA VAL A 550 -45.79 1.10 -4.94
C VAL A 550 -45.45 -0.06 -5.88
N ILE A 551 -44.81 -1.10 -5.35
CA ILE A 551 -44.54 -2.36 -6.06
C ILE A 551 -45.54 -3.37 -5.51
N GLU A 552 -46.44 -3.87 -6.36
CA GLU A 552 -47.55 -4.69 -5.87
C GLU A 552 -47.21 -6.19 -5.81
N ASP A 553 -46.29 -6.73 -6.63
CA ASP A 553 -45.89 -8.15 -6.57
C ASP A 553 -44.52 -8.43 -7.25
N GLY A 554 -43.51 -8.91 -6.50
CA GLY A 554 -42.23 -9.45 -7.03
C GLY A 554 -41.02 -9.30 -6.09
N GLU A 555 -40.02 -10.21 -6.21
CA GLU A 555 -38.70 -10.07 -5.57
C GLU A 555 -37.70 -9.40 -6.52
N GLY A 556 -37.22 -8.20 -6.18
CA GLY A 556 -36.23 -7.45 -6.95
C GLY A 556 -35.80 -6.15 -6.25
N GLY A 557 -34.67 -5.57 -6.67
CA GLY A 557 -34.13 -4.31 -6.15
C GLY A 557 -34.09 -3.22 -7.22
N ILE A 558 -34.53 -1.99 -6.92
CA ILE A 558 -34.58 -0.86 -7.86
C ILE A 558 -33.41 0.09 -7.61
N ARG A 559 -32.73 0.56 -8.67
CA ARG A 559 -31.82 1.72 -8.62
C ARG A 559 -32.38 2.90 -9.41
N PHE A 560 -32.15 4.11 -8.91
CA PHE A 560 -32.57 5.36 -9.56
C PHE A 560 -31.36 6.12 -10.08
N TYR A 561 -31.46 6.62 -11.31
CA TYR A 561 -30.51 7.58 -11.86
C TYR A 561 -31.28 8.80 -12.36
N PHE A 562 -30.85 9.99 -11.92
CA PHE A 562 -31.39 11.26 -12.40
C PHE A 562 -30.43 11.84 -13.43
N ASN A 563 -30.96 12.27 -14.58
CA ASN A 563 -30.14 12.87 -15.62
C ASN A 563 -30.56 14.33 -15.83
N GLY A 564 -29.82 15.26 -15.23
CA GLY A 564 -30.04 16.70 -15.35
C GLY A 564 -29.14 17.53 -14.43
N PRO A 565 -28.90 18.83 -14.74
CA PRO A 565 -28.02 19.69 -13.95
C PRO A 565 -28.59 19.96 -12.55
N TRP A 566 -27.73 19.81 -11.54
CA TRP A 566 -28.02 20.06 -10.12
C TRP A 566 -27.96 21.58 -9.85
N PRO A 567 -28.95 22.22 -9.21
CA PRO A 567 -28.87 23.65 -8.90
C PRO A 567 -27.99 23.93 -7.69
N ASP A 568 -27.02 24.85 -7.82
CA ASP A 568 -26.02 25.25 -6.80
C ASP A 568 -26.60 25.79 -5.48
N SER A 569 -27.91 26.05 -5.41
CA SER A 569 -28.58 26.51 -4.18
C SER A 569 -28.81 25.40 -3.14
N TRP A 570 -28.41 24.18 -3.47
CA TRP A 570 -28.43 23.03 -2.58
C TRP A 570 -26.95 22.74 -2.27
N GLY A 571 -26.53 22.99 -1.03
CA GLY A 571 -25.14 22.74 -0.61
C GLY A 571 -24.69 21.29 -0.91
N ASP A 572 -23.37 21.10 -0.83
CA ASP A 572 -22.60 19.89 -1.17
C ASP A 572 -23.37 18.56 -1.00
N PRO A 573 -23.19 17.57 -1.90
CA PRO A 573 -23.93 16.32 -1.87
C PRO A 573 -23.62 15.56 -0.57
N ARG A 574 -24.42 15.80 0.46
CA ARG A 574 -24.36 15.08 1.72
C ARG A 574 -24.87 13.67 1.49
N TRP A 575 -23.91 12.76 1.33
CA TRP A 575 -24.00 11.45 1.95
C TRP A 575 -24.42 11.62 3.41
N PHE A 576 -25.56 11.05 3.79
CA PHE A 576 -25.94 10.86 5.19
C PHE A 576 -25.91 9.35 5.48
N PRO A 577 -25.34 8.89 6.61
CA PRO A 577 -24.27 9.44 7.46
C PRO A 577 -23.23 8.37 7.92
N PRO A 578 -22.24 8.71 8.77
CA PRO A 578 -21.94 7.85 9.91
C PRO A 578 -22.08 8.67 11.21
N ASP A 579 -22.93 8.18 12.10
CA ASP A 579 -22.88 8.30 13.57
C ASP A 579 -24.29 8.22 14.15
N ASN A 580 -24.79 6.99 14.25
CA ASN A 580 -25.28 6.42 15.49
C ASN A 580 -25.72 4.98 15.21
N ASP A 581 -25.28 4.08 16.08
CA ASP A 581 -25.68 2.68 16.20
C ASP A 581 -27.08 2.40 15.67
N GLN A 582 -27.18 1.74 14.51
CA GLN A 582 -27.97 0.54 14.22
C GLN A 582 -27.76 0.16 12.75
N ALA A 583 -27.44 -1.11 12.52
CA ALA A 583 -27.21 -1.71 11.23
C ALA A 583 -28.34 -1.47 10.22
N VAL A 584 -27.96 -1.23 8.95
CA VAL A 584 -28.68 -1.84 7.82
C VAL A 584 -27.64 -2.64 7.04
N THR A 585 -27.55 -3.90 7.39
CA THR A 585 -26.89 -4.96 6.62
C THR A 585 -27.56 -5.12 5.26
N GLU A 586 -26.74 -5.23 4.21
CA GLU A 586 -27.09 -5.71 2.86
C GLU A 586 -28.08 -4.87 2.00
N PRO A 587 -27.99 -4.96 0.65
CA PRO A 587 -28.97 -4.35 -0.24
C PRO A 587 -30.37 -4.91 0.09
N GLY A 588 -31.30 -4.02 0.42
CA GLY A 588 -32.65 -4.40 0.82
C GLY A 588 -33.31 -5.34 -0.20
N ARG A 589 -33.44 -6.62 0.16
CA ARG A 589 -34.33 -7.57 -0.49
C ARG A 589 -35.75 -7.23 -0.08
N CYS A 590 -36.64 -6.97 -1.05
CA CYS A 590 -38.08 -7.07 -0.79
C CYS A 590 -38.42 -8.57 -0.78
N GLY A 591 -38.69 -9.13 0.39
CA GLY A 591 -39.06 -10.54 0.54
C GLY A 591 -40.45 -10.85 -0.03
N PRO A 592 -40.82 -12.13 -0.18
CA PRO A 592 -42.02 -12.54 -0.86
C PRO A 592 -43.22 -12.51 0.09
N ALA A 593 -44.33 -11.97 -0.40
CA ALA A 593 -45.70 -12.14 0.08
C ALA A 593 -45.98 -11.87 1.58
N GLU A 594 -46.39 -10.64 1.89
CA GLU A 594 -47.68 -10.32 2.54
C GLU A 594 -47.72 -8.81 2.87
N SER A 595 -48.21 -8.00 1.94
CA SER A 595 -48.79 -6.66 2.20
C SER A 595 -48.01 -5.66 3.08
N ALA A 596 -46.68 -5.72 3.12
CA ALA A 596 -45.87 -4.74 3.83
C ALA A 596 -45.34 -3.69 2.85
N LEU A 597 -45.97 -2.51 2.90
CA LEU A 597 -45.50 -1.26 2.32
C LEU A 597 -43.97 -1.16 2.38
N CYS A 598 -43.30 -1.20 1.22
CA CYS A 598 -41.93 -0.71 1.13
C CYS A 598 -41.92 0.71 1.69
N ASP A 599 -41.22 0.91 2.80
CA ASP A 599 -41.37 2.09 3.63
C ASP A 599 -41.23 3.37 2.80
N GLY A 600 -42.28 4.20 2.90
CA GLY A 600 -42.70 5.15 1.87
C GLY A 600 -41.77 6.35 1.74
N ARG A 601 -40.64 6.19 1.06
CA ARG A 601 -39.81 7.34 0.68
C ARG A 601 -40.48 8.10 -0.46
N THR A 602 -40.77 9.36 -0.16
CA THR A 602 -41.36 10.31 -1.08
C THR A 602 -40.25 11.17 -1.67
N TYR A 603 -40.08 11.16 -2.99
CA TYR A 603 -39.03 11.92 -3.67
C TYR A 603 -39.60 13.23 -4.22
N GLN A 604 -38.93 14.35 -3.93
CA GLN A 604 -39.28 15.68 -4.43
C GLN A 604 -38.50 15.92 -5.73
N VAL A 605 -39.17 16.14 -6.87
CA VAL A 605 -38.46 16.29 -8.16
C VAL A 605 -38.89 17.56 -8.92
N PRO A 606 -37.96 18.28 -9.59
CA PRO A 606 -38.27 19.42 -10.43
C PRO A 606 -39.09 19.08 -11.68
N LYS A 607 -39.82 20.07 -12.19
CA LYS A 607 -40.71 19.95 -13.36
C LYS A 607 -39.95 19.55 -14.64
N GLY A 608 -40.49 18.58 -15.39
CA GLY A 608 -40.10 18.30 -16.77
C GLY A 608 -38.79 17.52 -16.95
N GLN A 609 -38.26 16.92 -15.89
CA GLN A 609 -37.07 16.06 -16.00
C GLN A 609 -37.41 14.66 -16.54
N GLN A 610 -36.46 14.10 -17.30
CA GLN A 610 -36.49 12.71 -17.69
C GLN A 610 -36.03 11.83 -16.54
N PHE A 611 -36.69 10.70 -16.38
CA PHE A 611 -36.31 9.66 -15.43
C PHE A 611 -35.86 8.44 -16.22
N ILE A 612 -34.79 7.82 -15.77
CA ILE A 612 -34.34 6.55 -16.31
C ILE A 612 -34.28 5.58 -15.13
N PHE A 613 -34.93 4.44 -15.28
CA PHE A 613 -34.99 3.40 -14.26
C PHE A 613 -34.23 2.18 -14.77
N ASP A 614 -33.31 1.67 -13.98
CA ASP A 614 -32.59 0.43 -14.26
C ASP A 614 -33.04 -0.63 -13.27
N TRP A 615 -33.42 -1.82 -13.77
CA TRP A 615 -33.95 -2.90 -12.93
C TRP A 615 -33.22 -4.22 -13.12
N LEU A 616 -32.96 -4.91 -12.00
CA LEU A 616 -32.32 -6.22 -11.97
C LEU A 616 -33.35 -7.27 -11.54
N LEU A 617 -33.62 -8.25 -12.40
CA LEU A 617 -34.60 -9.30 -12.14
C LEU A 617 -33.88 -10.63 -11.86
N TYR A 618 -34.35 -11.34 -10.83
CA TYR A 618 -33.75 -12.60 -10.40
C TYR A 618 -34.49 -13.87 -10.89
N GLU A 619 -35.67 -13.75 -11.52
CA GLU A 619 -36.45 -14.90 -12.04
C GLU A 619 -37.07 -14.67 -13.44
N ASP A 620 -37.50 -15.76 -14.11
CA ASP A 620 -38.04 -15.77 -15.47
C ASP A 620 -39.56 -15.42 -15.55
N ASN A 621 -39.95 -14.69 -16.60
CA ASN A 621 -41.33 -14.37 -17.05
C ASN A 621 -42.16 -13.37 -16.21
N TYR A 622 -41.82 -12.09 -16.35
CA TYR A 622 -42.64 -10.97 -15.83
C TYR A 622 -43.30 -10.18 -16.95
N LEU A 623 -44.53 -9.69 -16.70
CA LEU A 623 -45.17 -8.66 -17.53
C LEU A 623 -45.09 -7.33 -16.78
N PHE A 624 -44.61 -6.28 -17.46
CA PHE A 624 -44.41 -4.95 -16.89
C PHE A 624 -45.45 -3.96 -17.42
N GLU A 625 -46.13 -3.25 -16.52
CA GLU A 625 -46.99 -2.12 -16.86
C GLU A 625 -46.61 -0.90 -16.00
N ILE A 626 -46.26 0.21 -16.64
CA ILE A 626 -45.92 1.48 -15.98
C ILE A 626 -47.05 2.47 -16.23
N GLN A 627 -47.69 2.96 -15.16
CA GLN A 627 -48.72 3.99 -15.25
C GLN A 627 -48.26 5.29 -14.56
N CYS A 628 -48.02 6.32 -15.36
CA CYS A 628 -47.82 7.68 -14.87
C CYS A 628 -49.21 8.29 -14.55
N GLY A 629 -49.37 8.92 -13.37
CA GLY A 629 -50.67 9.31 -12.81
C GLY A 629 -51.67 10.06 -13.73
N ALA A 630 -52.95 9.94 -13.35
CA ALA A 630 -54.15 10.53 -13.93
C ALA A 630 -54.27 10.45 -15.47
N GLY A 631 -54.27 9.22 -15.99
CA GLY A 631 -55.25 8.86 -17.02
C GLY A 631 -54.77 8.64 -18.45
N ARG A 632 -53.48 8.39 -18.70
CA ARG A 632 -53.09 7.78 -19.99
C ARG A 632 -52.12 6.62 -19.78
N PRO A 633 -52.54 5.36 -19.98
CA PRO A 633 -51.60 4.26 -20.06
C PRO A 633 -50.73 4.46 -21.32
N TRP A 634 -49.43 4.26 -21.16
CA TRP A 634 -48.55 4.14 -22.31
C TRP A 634 -48.74 2.74 -22.91
N THR A 635 -49.07 2.69 -24.20
CA THR A 635 -49.16 1.44 -24.98
C THR A 635 -47.77 1.07 -25.51
N ASN A 636 -47.27 -0.07 -25.05
CA ASN A 636 -46.09 -0.77 -25.56
C ASN A 636 -46.23 -1.09 -27.07
N PRO A 637 -45.12 -1.17 -27.82
CA PRO A 637 -44.68 -2.51 -28.25
C PRO A 637 -43.14 -2.65 -28.17
N ASP A 638 -42.56 -3.73 -27.64
CA ASP A 638 -42.95 -5.12 -27.79
C ASP A 638 -43.05 -5.86 -26.44
N PRO A 639 -44.20 -6.50 -26.13
CA PRO A 639 -44.30 -7.45 -25.04
C PRO A 639 -44.06 -8.85 -25.60
N LEU A 640 -42.89 -9.44 -25.34
CA LEU A 640 -42.61 -10.89 -25.21
C LEU A 640 -41.10 -11.18 -25.39
N THR A 641 -40.24 -10.51 -24.64
CA THR A 641 -38.84 -10.97 -24.54
C THR A 641 -38.71 -11.81 -23.28
N ARG A 642 -38.44 -13.12 -23.44
CA ARG A 642 -38.00 -13.95 -22.32
C ARG A 642 -36.62 -13.46 -21.89
N TYR A 643 -36.52 -12.96 -20.67
CA TYR A 643 -35.22 -12.72 -20.03
C TYR A 643 -34.96 -13.88 -19.08
N GLY A 644 -33.77 -14.47 -19.18
CA GLY A 644 -33.34 -15.54 -18.28
C GLY A 644 -32.89 -14.99 -16.92
N SER A 645 -32.89 -15.83 -15.89
CA SER A 645 -32.48 -15.49 -14.53
C SER A 645 -31.12 -14.78 -14.51
N GLY A 646 -31.03 -13.63 -13.81
CA GLY A 646 -29.79 -12.85 -13.67
C GLY A 646 -29.52 -11.86 -14.81
N THR A 647 -30.47 -11.64 -15.71
CA THR A 647 -30.35 -10.61 -16.75
C THR A 647 -30.72 -9.24 -16.18
N GLU A 648 -29.80 -8.28 -16.25
CA GLU A 648 -30.10 -6.87 -16.02
C GLU A 648 -30.92 -6.32 -17.20
N VAL A 649 -32.14 -5.86 -16.92
CA VAL A 649 -33.05 -5.34 -17.96
C VAL A 649 -33.20 -3.85 -17.77
N ARG A 650 -32.67 -3.08 -18.73
CA ARG A 650 -32.84 -1.63 -18.77
C ARG A 650 -34.15 -1.28 -19.47
N ILE A 651 -35.07 -0.65 -18.74
CA ILE A 651 -36.35 -0.15 -19.29
C ILE A 651 -36.42 1.35 -19.05
N SER A 652 -36.27 2.12 -20.13
CA SER A 652 -36.35 3.58 -20.08
C SER A 652 -37.81 4.03 -20.29
N ALA A 653 -38.37 4.79 -19.35
CA ALA A 653 -39.70 5.36 -19.46
C ALA A 653 -39.68 6.88 -19.28
N ARG A 654 -40.47 7.61 -20.07
CA ARG A 654 -40.61 9.07 -19.97
C ARG A 654 -42.01 9.42 -19.45
N CYS A 655 -42.11 9.94 -18.23
CA CYS A 655 -43.35 10.49 -17.68
C CYS A 655 -43.30 12.03 -17.72
N ASP A 656 -44.20 12.68 -18.46
CA ASP A 656 -44.39 14.13 -18.40
C ASP A 656 -45.45 14.47 -17.33
N ILE A 657 -45.03 14.88 -16.14
CA ILE A 657 -45.94 15.12 -15.00
C ILE A 657 -46.36 16.60 -14.97
N ASN A 658 -47.68 16.88 -14.97
CA ASN A 658 -48.26 18.24 -14.83
C ASN A 658 -48.53 18.57 -13.34
N PRO A 659 -48.68 19.84 -12.90
CA PRO A 659 -48.06 20.37 -11.69
C PRO A 659 -48.90 20.19 -10.42
N VAL A 660 -49.78 19.20 -10.35
CA VAL A 660 -50.56 18.91 -9.14
C VAL A 660 -50.43 17.42 -8.85
N VAL A 661 -49.49 17.10 -7.95
CA VAL A 661 -49.24 15.79 -7.31
C VAL A 661 -49.56 14.58 -8.18
N GLY A 662 -48.59 14.13 -8.97
CA GLY A 662 -48.70 12.88 -9.74
C GLY A 662 -48.02 11.73 -9.00
N ASN A 663 -48.80 10.72 -8.58
CA ASN A 663 -48.24 9.44 -8.18
C ASN A 663 -47.82 8.65 -9.43
N VAL A 664 -46.67 7.99 -9.38
CA VAL A 664 -46.23 7.05 -10.40
C VAL A 664 -46.35 5.66 -9.80
N THR A 665 -47.28 4.86 -10.33
CA THR A 665 -47.49 3.49 -9.88
C THR A 665 -46.89 2.55 -10.90
N ILE A 666 -46.04 1.63 -10.43
CA ILE A 666 -45.41 0.61 -11.27
C ILE A 666 -45.94 -0.73 -10.79
N THR A 667 -46.77 -1.36 -11.62
CA THR A 667 -47.33 -2.67 -11.27
C THR A 667 -46.57 -3.74 -12.04
N THR A 668 -45.86 -4.59 -11.32
CA THR A 668 -45.36 -5.86 -11.85
C THR A 668 -46.39 -6.93 -11.65
N ARG A 669 -46.66 -7.72 -12.69
CA ARG A 669 -47.43 -8.96 -12.54
C ARG A 669 -46.60 -10.13 -13.03
N ARG A 670 -46.41 -11.10 -12.14
CA ARG A 670 -45.95 -12.43 -12.52
C ARG A 670 -47.03 -13.08 -13.38
N ARG A 671 -46.65 -13.65 -14.52
CA ARG A 671 -47.61 -14.25 -15.45
C ARG A 671 -47.95 -15.69 -15.08
#